data_AF-A0A7J6EBG2-F1
#
_entry.id   AF-A0A7J6EBG2-F1
#
_cell.length_a   1.000
_cell.length_b   1.000
_cell.length_c   1.000
_cell.angle_alpha   90.00
_cell.angle_beta   90.00
_cell.angle_gamma   90.00
#
_symmetry.space_group_name_H-M   'P 1'
#
loop_
_entity.id
_entity.type
_entity.pdbx_description
1 polymer ?
#
loop_
_entity_poly.entity_id
_entity_poly.type
_entity_poly.pdbx_seq_one_letter_code
_entity_poly.pdbx_strand_id
1 'polypeptide(L)'
;MESIEHKIIEVNGIKMHVAQKGQGPTILFLHGFPELWYTWRHQILTLASLGYRAVAPDLRGYGDTDAPPSVGSYTCMDVVGDVIGLLDAIAAEEEKVFVVGHDWGALIAWYLCLFRPDRVKALVNLTPWSGDKVKVAVKFIVGDVDLTYNSLGAKDYIHKGGFKKDVPLLEEVIVMEGVVEVTFEACGLVLDVVPASDFLCGLGLLFLDTAFAAGMETIEHKTIEVNGINMHVAQKGQGPTILFLHGFPELWYTWRHQILTLASLGYRAVAPDLRGYGDTDAPPSVGSYTCMDVVGDVIGLLDAIAAEEEKVFVVGHDWGAVIAWNLCLFRPDRVKALVNLSVAFNPRHPKRKPYETLRAVYGDDYYVCRFQESGEIEGEFAQIGTQQVIKEFYTYRNPGPLMLPKGKSFPHSKDAKTPTELPSWLTQQDLDYYTTKFHNKGFTGGINYYRNINRNWEVTAPWTGAKIKVPVRFIVGDVDLLYNSLGVKDYIHKGGFRKDVPLLEEWVGSSSVEAIPKGLVNVLDGERKSMAAKHQNNLVWSDKVPSVTSVPYLAHASLKNLFSSHSLMEGIQHRTVKANGINIHVAEKGQGPLILFLHGFPELWYTWRHQILALASLGYRAIAPDLRGYGDSDAPESPANYTCLHIVGDLIGLLDAIAADEDKVFVVGHDWGAVIAWYLCLFRPDRVKALVNMSAPFNPRNPRRKPLSAMKAFCGHDYYICRFQESGIIEEEFAQIGTEKVLKEILTYRTPGPLFWPKGKALESPPIALPSWLSEEDFNYYVTKYDKTGFTGGLNYYRNIDRNWELVAPWTGTQIKVPVKFIVGELDLVYNSFNAKDYIHNGGFKKDVPFLQELIIMEGVGHFINEERPNEITTHIYDFFKKF
;
A
#
# COMPACT_ATOMS: atom_id res chain seq x y z
N MET A 1 -18.53 -48.01 -31.98
CA MET A 1 -17.66 -46.96 -31.40
C MET A 1 -18.57 -46.08 -30.57
N GLU A 2 -18.49 -46.16 -29.25
CA GLU A 2 -19.35 -45.35 -28.37
C GLU A 2 -18.84 -43.91 -28.33
N SER A 3 -19.72 -42.97 -28.66
CA SER A 3 -19.46 -41.53 -28.65
C SER A 3 -19.17 -40.99 -27.23
N ILE A 4 -18.49 -39.86 -27.17
CA ILE A 4 -18.48 -38.99 -25.99
C ILE A 4 -19.88 -38.37 -25.86
N GLU A 5 -20.40 -38.25 -24.64
CA GLU A 5 -21.71 -37.67 -24.36
C GLU A 5 -21.55 -36.16 -24.14
N HIS A 6 -22.36 -35.37 -24.84
CA HIS A 6 -22.34 -33.91 -24.75
C HIS A 6 -23.60 -33.42 -24.03
N LYS A 7 -23.43 -32.51 -23.07
CA LYS A 7 -24.50 -31.92 -22.27
C LYS A 7 -24.34 -30.42 -22.17
N ILE A 8 -25.46 -29.73 -22.05
CA ILE A 8 -25.53 -28.36 -21.57
C ILE A 8 -26.06 -28.42 -20.14
N ILE A 9 -25.35 -27.79 -19.20
CA ILE A 9 -25.68 -27.77 -17.77
C ILE A 9 -25.74 -26.31 -17.34
N GLU A 10 -26.83 -25.91 -16.68
CA GLU A 10 -27.01 -24.54 -16.22
C GLU A 10 -26.32 -24.35 -14.87
N VAL A 11 -25.30 -23.50 -14.82
CA VAL A 11 -24.47 -23.22 -13.65
C VAL A 11 -24.34 -21.70 -13.49
N ASN A 12 -24.64 -21.16 -12.31
CA ASN A 12 -24.53 -19.72 -11.98
C ASN A 12 -25.12 -18.73 -13.01
N GLY A 13 -26.17 -19.13 -13.74
CA GLY A 13 -26.81 -18.31 -14.78
C GLY A 13 -26.14 -18.36 -16.16
N ILE A 14 -25.19 -19.26 -16.39
CA ILE A 14 -24.67 -19.61 -17.71
C ILE A 14 -25.00 -21.06 -18.09
N LYS A 15 -25.18 -21.31 -19.38
CA LYS A 15 -25.26 -22.65 -19.95
C LYS A 15 -23.84 -23.13 -20.27
N MET A 16 -23.32 -24.04 -19.46
CA MET A 16 -22.01 -24.64 -19.65
C MET A 16 -22.11 -25.91 -20.48
N HIS A 17 -21.39 -25.96 -21.59
CA HIS A 17 -21.17 -27.18 -22.36
C HIS A 17 -20.18 -28.09 -21.64
N VAL A 18 -20.51 -29.38 -21.61
CA VAL A 18 -19.79 -30.43 -20.91
C VAL A 18 -19.71 -31.68 -21.78
N ALA A 19 -18.50 -32.10 -22.12
CA ALA A 19 -18.22 -33.38 -22.73
C ALA A 19 -17.85 -34.40 -21.63
N GLN A 20 -18.54 -35.54 -21.57
CA GLN A 20 -18.28 -36.57 -20.57
C GLN A 20 -18.38 -38.00 -21.11
N LYS A 21 -17.70 -38.94 -20.44
CA LYS A 21 -17.89 -40.37 -20.69
C LYS A 21 -17.49 -41.23 -19.47
N GLY A 22 -18.09 -42.41 -19.37
CA GLY A 22 -17.78 -43.41 -18.35
C GLY A 22 -18.71 -43.36 -17.15
N GLN A 23 -18.52 -44.31 -16.24
CA GLN A 23 -19.30 -44.47 -15.01
C GLN A 23 -18.33 -44.93 -13.91
N GLY A 24 -18.29 -44.21 -12.79
CA GLY A 24 -17.28 -44.39 -11.75
C GLY A 24 -16.88 -43.04 -11.13
N PRO A 25 -15.76 -42.98 -10.37
CA PRO A 25 -15.30 -41.75 -9.73
C PRO A 25 -15.03 -40.64 -10.77
N THR A 26 -15.43 -39.40 -10.46
CA THR A 26 -15.31 -38.29 -11.39
C THR A 26 -13.87 -37.74 -11.48
N ILE A 27 -13.41 -37.55 -12.71
CA ILE A 27 -12.19 -36.82 -13.07
C ILE A 27 -12.60 -35.61 -13.92
N LEU A 28 -12.36 -34.41 -13.40
CA LEU A 28 -12.66 -33.14 -14.07
C LEU A 28 -11.42 -32.59 -14.78
N PHE A 29 -11.57 -32.19 -16.04
CA PHE A 29 -10.52 -31.62 -16.89
C PHE A 29 -10.80 -30.16 -17.24
N LEU A 30 -9.88 -29.27 -16.91
CA LEU A 30 -9.96 -27.83 -17.20
C LEU A 30 -8.89 -27.44 -18.23
N HIS A 31 -9.31 -26.89 -19.37
CA HIS A 31 -8.45 -26.53 -20.50
C HIS A 31 -7.82 -25.13 -20.37
N GLY A 32 -6.81 -24.85 -21.18
CA GLY A 32 -6.13 -23.55 -21.26
C GLY A 32 -6.74 -22.56 -22.25
N PHE A 33 -6.04 -21.45 -22.51
CA PHE A 33 -6.30 -20.57 -23.65
C PHE A 33 -5.40 -20.93 -24.84
N PRO A 34 -5.89 -20.97 -26.09
CA PRO A 34 -7.27 -20.81 -26.55
C PRO A 34 -7.94 -22.18 -26.80
N GLU A 35 -7.92 -23.06 -25.81
CA GLU A 35 -8.33 -24.46 -25.95
C GLU A 35 -9.84 -24.68 -25.71
N LEU A 36 -10.28 -25.94 -25.83
CA LEU A 36 -11.65 -26.42 -25.60
C LEU A 36 -11.60 -27.79 -24.88
N TRP A 37 -12.76 -28.31 -24.46
CA TRP A 37 -12.95 -29.70 -24.00
C TRP A 37 -12.26 -30.72 -24.92
N TYR A 38 -12.21 -30.42 -26.23
CA TYR A 38 -11.69 -31.30 -27.27
C TYR A 38 -10.20 -31.63 -27.11
N THR A 39 -9.42 -30.81 -26.41
CA THR A 39 -8.04 -31.14 -26.02
C THR A 39 -7.98 -32.46 -25.24
N TRP A 40 -9.01 -32.75 -24.44
CA TRP A 40 -9.11 -33.93 -23.57
C TRP A 40 -9.83 -35.13 -24.21
N ARG A 41 -10.20 -35.07 -25.50
CA ARG A 41 -11.03 -36.09 -26.18
C ARG A 41 -10.47 -37.52 -26.08
N HIS A 42 -9.15 -37.68 -26.10
CA HIS A 42 -8.50 -39.00 -26.00
C HIS A 42 -8.50 -39.50 -24.55
N GLN A 43 -8.20 -38.59 -23.62
CA GLN A 43 -8.20 -38.78 -22.18
C GLN A 43 -9.58 -39.22 -21.68
N ILE A 44 -10.65 -38.58 -22.16
CA ILE A 44 -12.05 -38.93 -21.84
C ILE A 44 -12.37 -40.38 -22.23
N LEU A 45 -11.98 -40.81 -23.43
CA LEU A 45 -12.22 -42.18 -23.90
C LEU A 45 -11.40 -43.21 -23.13
N THR A 46 -10.11 -42.92 -22.90
CA THR A 46 -9.20 -43.81 -22.17
C THR A 46 -9.63 -44.00 -20.72
N LEU A 47 -9.94 -42.92 -19.99
CA LEU A 47 -10.35 -43.01 -18.58
C LEU A 47 -11.73 -43.64 -18.41
N ALA A 48 -12.65 -43.41 -19.36
CA ALA A 48 -13.92 -44.13 -19.39
C ALA A 48 -13.75 -45.65 -19.54
N SER A 49 -12.80 -46.12 -20.36
CA SER A 49 -12.49 -47.56 -20.47
C SER A 49 -11.84 -48.16 -19.22
N LEU A 50 -11.25 -47.32 -18.36
CA LEU A 50 -10.68 -47.70 -17.07
C LEU A 50 -11.69 -47.63 -15.90
N GLY A 51 -12.96 -47.34 -16.17
CA GLY A 51 -14.00 -47.30 -15.12
C GLY A 51 -14.01 -46.00 -14.31
N TYR A 52 -13.47 -44.90 -14.85
CA TYR A 52 -13.69 -43.55 -14.32
C TYR A 52 -14.80 -42.85 -15.10
N ARG A 53 -15.37 -41.79 -14.51
CA ARG A 53 -16.22 -40.83 -15.21
C ARG A 53 -15.38 -39.61 -15.55
N ALA A 54 -14.94 -39.49 -16.79
CA ALA A 54 -14.18 -38.34 -17.25
C ALA A 54 -15.13 -37.23 -17.72
N VAL A 55 -14.87 -36.00 -17.29
CA VAL A 55 -15.69 -34.81 -17.57
C VAL A 55 -14.79 -33.64 -17.97
N ALA A 56 -15.06 -33.01 -19.11
CA ALA A 56 -14.39 -31.80 -19.58
C ALA A 56 -15.45 -30.76 -19.98
N PRO A 57 -15.67 -29.71 -19.16
CA PRO A 57 -16.39 -28.52 -19.62
C PRO A 57 -15.60 -27.75 -20.68
N ASP A 58 -16.30 -27.00 -21.52
CA ASP A 58 -15.75 -25.74 -22.03
C ASP A 58 -15.92 -24.67 -20.94
N LEU A 59 -14.86 -23.94 -20.61
CA LEU A 59 -14.94 -22.85 -19.66
C LEU A 59 -15.79 -21.70 -20.21
N ARG A 60 -16.25 -20.81 -19.31
CA ARG A 60 -17.03 -19.61 -19.67
C ARG A 60 -16.36 -18.86 -20.83
N GLY A 61 -17.09 -18.62 -21.93
CA GLY A 61 -16.56 -17.95 -23.13
C GLY A 61 -15.96 -18.84 -24.21
N TYR A 62 -15.91 -20.15 -24.00
CA TYR A 62 -15.29 -21.10 -24.92
C TYR A 62 -16.32 -22.09 -25.47
N GLY A 63 -16.10 -22.51 -26.73
CA GLY A 63 -16.87 -23.57 -27.37
C GLY A 63 -18.38 -23.31 -27.39
N ASP A 64 -19.15 -24.28 -26.89
CA ASP A 64 -20.61 -24.21 -26.80
C ASP A 64 -21.09 -23.76 -25.39
N THR A 65 -20.18 -23.34 -24.50
CA THR A 65 -20.53 -22.67 -23.24
C THR A 65 -20.89 -21.22 -23.51
N ASP A 66 -21.92 -20.69 -22.83
CA ASP A 66 -22.30 -19.29 -22.92
C ASP A 66 -21.07 -18.37 -22.74
N ALA A 67 -20.99 -17.37 -23.62
CA ALA A 67 -20.02 -16.30 -23.58
C ALA A 67 -20.74 -15.00 -23.14
N PRO A 68 -20.88 -14.73 -21.84
CA PRO A 68 -21.39 -13.43 -21.37
C PRO A 68 -20.64 -12.29 -22.06
N PRO A 69 -21.32 -11.27 -22.60
CA PRO A 69 -20.68 -10.24 -23.41
C PRO A 69 -19.84 -9.23 -22.59
N SER A 70 -19.82 -9.34 -21.26
CA SER A 70 -19.07 -8.48 -20.35
C SER A 70 -17.76 -9.13 -19.93
N VAL A 71 -16.64 -8.44 -20.09
CA VAL A 71 -15.30 -8.89 -19.64
C VAL A 71 -15.28 -9.11 -18.12
N GLY A 72 -16.02 -8.28 -17.36
CA GLY A 72 -16.23 -8.44 -15.92
C GLY A 72 -17.00 -9.70 -15.50
N SER A 73 -17.53 -10.49 -16.44
CA SER A 73 -18.07 -11.83 -16.19
C SER A 73 -17.01 -12.94 -16.24
N TYR A 74 -15.75 -12.64 -16.58
CA TYR A 74 -14.67 -13.63 -16.71
C TYR A 74 -13.64 -13.51 -15.59
N THR A 75 -14.02 -13.00 -14.41
CA THR A 75 -13.09 -12.97 -13.28
C THR A 75 -12.70 -14.40 -12.90
N CYS A 76 -11.49 -14.60 -12.39
CA CYS A 76 -11.04 -15.91 -11.96
C CYS A 76 -12.00 -16.54 -10.92
N MET A 77 -12.61 -15.71 -10.06
CA MET A 77 -13.59 -16.16 -9.08
C MET A 77 -14.93 -16.59 -9.68
N ASP A 78 -15.39 -15.95 -10.76
CA ASP A 78 -16.60 -16.37 -11.48
C ASP A 78 -16.38 -17.72 -12.18
N VAL A 79 -15.24 -17.88 -12.86
CA VAL A 79 -14.89 -19.12 -13.56
C VAL A 79 -14.65 -20.28 -12.58
N VAL A 80 -14.00 -20.02 -11.43
CA VAL A 80 -13.93 -21.00 -10.32
C VAL A 80 -15.33 -21.29 -9.75
N GLY A 81 -16.18 -20.27 -9.61
CA GLY A 81 -17.56 -20.41 -9.19
C GLY A 81 -18.37 -21.32 -10.10
N ASP A 82 -18.21 -21.22 -11.42
CA ASP A 82 -18.88 -22.08 -12.40
C ASP A 82 -18.41 -23.53 -12.30
N VAL A 83 -17.11 -23.73 -12.08
CA VAL A 83 -16.56 -25.06 -11.85
C VAL A 83 -17.08 -25.68 -10.55
N ILE A 84 -17.25 -24.88 -9.48
CA ILE A 84 -17.90 -25.33 -8.24
C ILE A 84 -19.37 -25.68 -8.51
N GLY A 85 -20.12 -24.80 -9.19
CA GLY A 85 -21.52 -25.04 -9.55
C GLY A 85 -21.70 -26.26 -10.46
N LEU A 86 -20.76 -26.51 -11.37
CA LEU A 86 -20.71 -27.71 -12.20
C LEU A 86 -20.52 -28.96 -11.34
N LEU A 87 -19.56 -28.95 -10.40
CA LEU A 87 -19.35 -30.07 -9.47
C LEU A 87 -20.55 -30.30 -8.55
N ASP A 88 -21.26 -29.25 -8.15
CA ASP A 88 -22.54 -29.37 -7.44
C ASP A 88 -23.65 -29.94 -8.35
N ALA A 89 -23.66 -29.65 -9.65
CA ALA A 89 -24.65 -30.18 -10.58
C ALA A 89 -24.39 -31.66 -10.97
N ILE A 90 -23.12 -32.09 -11.11
CA ILE A 90 -22.78 -33.40 -11.67
C ILE A 90 -22.25 -34.41 -10.66
N ALA A 91 -21.79 -33.95 -9.49
CA ALA A 91 -21.05 -34.71 -8.50
C ALA A 91 -21.39 -34.27 -7.05
N ALA A 92 -22.65 -33.86 -6.80
CA ALA A 92 -23.14 -33.50 -5.45
C ALA A 92 -22.99 -34.63 -4.42
N GLU A 93 -23.21 -35.87 -4.85
CA GLU A 93 -23.14 -37.07 -4.01
C GLU A 93 -21.71 -37.63 -3.89
N GLU A 94 -20.75 -37.13 -4.68
CA GLU A 94 -19.34 -37.47 -4.54
C GLU A 94 -18.66 -36.55 -3.52
N GLU A 95 -18.16 -37.15 -2.44
CA GLU A 95 -17.42 -36.42 -1.38
C GLU A 95 -16.25 -35.63 -1.97
N LYS A 96 -15.46 -36.26 -2.86
CA LYS A 96 -14.31 -35.64 -3.53
C LYS A 96 -14.06 -36.19 -4.93
N VAL A 97 -13.74 -35.29 -5.87
CA VAL A 97 -13.38 -35.61 -7.27
C VAL A 97 -11.88 -35.43 -7.54
N PHE A 98 -11.37 -36.03 -8.60
CA PHE A 98 -10.03 -35.71 -9.12
C PHE A 98 -10.11 -34.52 -10.09
N VAL A 99 -9.10 -33.65 -10.07
CA VAL A 99 -9.07 -32.46 -10.95
C VAL A 99 -7.75 -32.42 -11.72
N VAL A 100 -7.83 -32.13 -13.02
CA VAL A 100 -6.71 -31.94 -13.93
C VAL A 100 -6.84 -30.57 -14.59
N GLY A 101 -5.80 -29.75 -14.57
CA GLY A 101 -5.81 -28.43 -15.20
C GLY A 101 -4.56 -28.15 -16.04
N HIS A 102 -4.77 -27.50 -17.20
CA HIS A 102 -3.73 -27.03 -18.12
C HIS A 102 -3.83 -25.50 -18.31
N ASP A 103 -2.68 -24.81 -18.30
CA ASP A 103 -2.56 -23.37 -18.55
C ASP A 103 -3.57 -22.55 -17.69
N TRP A 104 -4.49 -21.76 -18.25
CA TRP A 104 -5.51 -21.06 -17.46
C TRP A 104 -6.39 -22.01 -16.64
N GLY A 105 -6.75 -23.17 -17.18
CA GLY A 105 -7.46 -24.22 -16.45
C GLY A 105 -6.67 -24.78 -15.26
N ALA A 106 -5.33 -24.73 -15.31
CA ALA A 106 -4.47 -25.07 -14.19
C ALA A 106 -4.59 -24.05 -13.05
N LEU A 107 -4.69 -22.76 -13.36
CA LEU A 107 -4.94 -21.69 -12.39
C LEU A 107 -6.33 -21.83 -11.74
N ILE A 108 -7.37 -22.09 -12.54
CA ILE A 108 -8.74 -22.34 -12.04
C ILE A 108 -8.78 -23.57 -11.12
N ALA A 109 -8.14 -24.68 -11.51
CA ALA A 109 -8.02 -25.88 -10.69
C ALA A 109 -7.29 -25.62 -9.36
N TRP A 110 -6.32 -24.71 -9.37
CA TRP A 110 -5.54 -24.33 -8.18
C TRP A 110 -6.37 -23.51 -7.19
N TYR A 111 -7.10 -22.49 -7.66
CA TYR A 111 -8.03 -21.73 -6.83
C TYR A 111 -9.21 -22.58 -6.33
N LEU A 112 -9.73 -23.51 -7.14
CA LEU A 112 -10.70 -24.50 -6.67
C LEU A 112 -10.17 -25.27 -5.45
N CYS A 113 -8.89 -25.65 -5.45
CA CYS A 113 -8.26 -26.32 -4.30
C CYS A 113 -8.04 -25.42 -3.08
N LEU A 114 -7.87 -24.10 -3.27
CA LEU A 114 -7.78 -23.14 -2.16
C LEU A 114 -9.15 -22.89 -1.52
N PHE A 115 -10.19 -22.66 -2.32
CA PHE A 115 -11.53 -22.30 -1.83
C PHE A 115 -12.38 -23.52 -1.46
N ARG A 116 -12.24 -24.65 -2.16
CA ARG A 116 -12.97 -25.91 -1.93
C ARG A 116 -12.06 -27.15 -1.80
N PRO A 117 -11.05 -27.16 -0.89
CA PRO A 117 -10.25 -28.36 -0.60
C PRO A 117 -11.08 -29.52 -0.04
N ASP A 118 -12.29 -29.25 0.44
CA ASP A 118 -13.28 -30.24 0.83
C ASP A 118 -13.75 -31.10 -0.35
N ARG A 119 -13.74 -30.58 -1.59
CA ARG A 119 -14.26 -31.26 -2.80
C ARG A 119 -13.20 -31.87 -3.72
N VAL A 120 -11.92 -31.54 -3.54
CA VAL A 120 -10.84 -32.07 -4.37
C VAL A 120 -10.10 -33.20 -3.64
N LYS A 121 -9.96 -34.34 -4.32
CA LYS A 121 -9.27 -35.54 -3.85
C LYS A 121 -7.78 -35.47 -4.13
N ALA A 122 -7.43 -35.18 -5.37
CA ALA A 122 -6.09 -34.87 -5.82
C ALA A 122 -6.15 -33.93 -7.04
N LEU A 123 -5.09 -33.12 -7.20
CA LEU A 123 -4.90 -32.17 -8.27
C LEU A 123 -3.71 -32.59 -9.16
N VAL A 124 -3.95 -32.70 -10.45
CA VAL A 124 -2.89 -32.72 -11.47
C VAL A 124 -2.85 -31.34 -12.12
N ASN A 125 -1.69 -30.72 -12.15
CA ASN A 125 -1.52 -29.39 -12.74
C ASN A 125 -0.34 -29.43 -13.75
N LEU A 126 -0.63 -29.07 -14.99
CA LEU A 126 0.30 -29.19 -16.13
C LEU A 126 1.14 -27.91 -16.38
N THR A 127 0.92 -26.84 -15.61
CA THR A 127 1.60 -25.54 -15.74
C THR A 127 1.62 -24.83 -14.37
N PRO A 128 2.69 -24.98 -13.58
CA PRO A 128 2.70 -24.60 -12.17
C PRO A 128 2.80 -23.08 -11.95
N TRP A 129 2.01 -22.56 -11.00
CA TRP A 129 2.05 -21.18 -10.52
C TRP A 129 2.38 -21.14 -9.02
N SER A 130 3.03 -20.06 -8.56
CA SER A 130 3.55 -19.94 -7.18
C SER A 130 2.84 -18.84 -6.39
N GLY A 131 2.08 -19.21 -5.36
CA GLY A 131 1.53 -18.26 -4.39
C GLY A 131 0.43 -18.85 -3.49
N ASP A 132 0.84 -19.59 -2.45
CA ASP A 132 0.05 -20.18 -1.32
C ASP A 132 0.18 -21.71 -1.15
N LYS A 133 -0.18 -22.20 0.05
CA LYS A 133 -0.04 -23.61 0.47
C LYS A 133 -1.33 -24.41 0.23
N VAL A 134 -1.30 -25.33 -0.73
CA VAL A 134 -2.45 -26.21 -1.05
C VAL A 134 -2.56 -27.41 -0.08
N LYS A 135 -3.79 -27.77 0.29
CA LYS A 135 -4.14 -28.82 1.28
C LYS A 135 -4.65 -30.15 0.69
N VAL A 136 -4.45 -30.38 -0.61
CA VAL A 136 -4.77 -31.66 -1.29
C VAL A 136 -3.52 -32.27 -1.89
N ALA A 137 -3.54 -33.57 -2.21
CA ALA A 137 -2.45 -34.22 -2.94
C ALA A 137 -2.28 -33.53 -4.31
N VAL A 138 -1.07 -33.08 -4.64
CA VAL A 138 -0.76 -32.42 -5.92
C VAL A 138 0.30 -33.23 -6.67
N LYS A 139 0.14 -33.30 -8.00
CA LYS A 139 1.19 -33.71 -8.94
C LYS A 139 1.37 -32.64 -10.00
N PHE A 140 2.60 -32.17 -10.17
CA PHE A 140 2.97 -31.25 -11.26
C PHE A 140 3.60 -32.02 -12.42
N ILE A 141 3.24 -31.65 -13.64
CA ILE A 141 3.90 -32.06 -14.89
C ILE A 141 4.28 -30.77 -15.61
N VAL A 142 5.49 -30.69 -16.16
CA VAL A 142 6.02 -29.48 -16.81
C VAL A 142 6.70 -29.86 -18.11
N GLY A 143 6.23 -29.32 -19.24
CA GLY A 143 6.85 -29.50 -20.55
C GLY A 143 7.77 -28.35 -20.92
N ASP A 144 8.90 -28.63 -21.57
CA ASP A 144 9.73 -27.61 -22.21
C ASP A 144 9.13 -27.13 -23.53
N VAL A 145 8.54 -25.93 -23.52
CA VAL A 145 8.17 -25.18 -24.73
C VAL A 145 8.89 -23.83 -24.69
N ASP A 146 9.76 -23.59 -25.66
CA ASP A 146 10.60 -22.38 -25.73
C ASP A 146 9.78 -21.19 -26.24
N LEU A 147 9.04 -20.57 -25.33
CA LEU A 147 8.39 -19.28 -25.50
C LEU A 147 8.86 -18.32 -24.40
N THR A 148 8.87 -17.03 -24.70
CA THR A 148 9.52 -15.94 -23.94
C THR A 148 8.97 -15.64 -22.54
N TYR A 149 8.22 -16.57 -21.94
CA TYR A 149 7.69 -16.53 -20.58
C TYR A 149 8.63 -17.09 -19.50
N ASN A 150 9.89 -17.38 -19.84
CA ASN A 150 10.90 -17.91 -18.92
C ASN A 150 11.55 -16.82 -18.02
N SER A 151 10.78 -15.82 -17.58
CA SER A 151 11.27 -14.56 -16.99
C SER A 151 11.34 -14.51 -15.46
N LEU A 152 11.03 -15.61 -14.75
CA LEU A 152 11.03 -15.67 -13.27
C LEU A 152 11.75 -16.88 -12.67
N GLY A 153 12.71 -17.48 -13.40
CA GLY A 153 13.56 -18.56 -12.87
C GLY A 153 12.79 -19.82 -12.47
N ALA A 154 11.56 -20.04 -12.98
CA ALA A 154 10.69 -21.14 -12.59
C ALA A 154 11.34 -22.52 -12.78
N LYS A 155 12.08 -22.73 -13.88
CA LYS A 155 12.84 -23.97 -14.12
C LYS A 155 13.86 -24.23 -13.01
N ASP A 156 14.55 -23.19 -12.58
CA ASP A 156 15.56 -23.20 -11.52
C ASP A 156 14.92 -23.35 -10.12
N TYR A 157 13.73 -22.79 -9.91
CA TYR A 157 12.90 -22.97 -8.71
C TYR A 157 12.41 -24.43 -8.54
N ILE A 158 11.97 -25.04 -9.65
CA ILE A 158 11.59 -26.45 -9.72
C ILE A 158 12.79 -27.35 -9.42
N HIS A 159 13.93 -27.13 -10.09
CA HIS A 159 15.15 -27.93 -9.92
C HIS A 159 15.74 -27.86 -8.50
N LYS A 160 15.53 -26.73 -7.80
CA LYS A 160 15.94 -26.55 -6.39
C LYS A 160 14.89 -27.06 -5.38
N GLY A 161 13.83 -27.71 -5.83
CA GLY A 161 12.81 -28.34 -4.98
C GLY A 161 11.79 -27.36 -4.38
N GLY A 162 11.68 -26.14 -4.90
CA GLY A 162 10.86 -25.06 -4.34
C GLY A 162 9.39 -25.43 -4.17
N PHE A 163 8.75 -26.00 -5.20
CA PHE A 163 7.35 -26.42 -5.11
C PHE A 163 7.10 -27.47 -4.01
N LYS A 164 8.03 -28.38 -3.73
CA LYS A 164 7.85 -29.41 -2.67
C LYS A 164 8.03 -28.86 -1.26
N LYS A 165 8.66 -27.69 -1.13
CA LYS A 165 8.76 -26.92 0.11
C LYS A 165 7.50 -26.11 0.38
N ASP A 166 6.89 -25.54 -0.66
CA ASP A 166 5.74 -24.64 -0.55
C ASP A 166 4.39 -25.35 -0.59
N VAL A 167 4.29 -26.49 -1.27
CA VAL A 167 3.11 -27.36 -1.32
C VAL A 167 3.42 -28.66 -0.56
N PRO A 168 3.09 -28.77 0.75
CA PRO A 168 3.55 -29.89 1.58
C PRO A 168 2.96 -31.26 1.21
N LEU A 169 1.88 -31.27 0.42
CA LEU A 169 1.20 -32.45 -0.12
C LEU A 169 1.52 -32.67 -1.61
N LEU A 170 2.60 -32.05 -2.10
CA LEU A 170 3.13 -32.32 -3.43
C LEU A 170 3.81 -33.69 -3.42
N GLU A 171 3.10 -34.67 -3.98
CA GLU A 171 3.59 -36.04 -4.08
C GLU A 171 4.77 -36.08 -5.05
N GLU A 172 4.59 -35.52 -6.24
CA GLU A 172 5.51 -35.66 -7.37
C GLU A 172 5.59 -34.39 -8.25
N VAL A 173 6.77 -34.13 -8.81
CA VAL A 173 7.00 -33.16 -9.88
C VAL A 173 7.72 -33.86 -11.01
N ILE A 174 7.13 -33.87 -12.20
CA ILE A 174 7.72 -34.42 -13.42
C ILE A 174 8.07 -33.25 -14.35
N VAL A 175 9.31 -33.20 -14.82
CA VAL A 175 9.79 -32.26 -15.84
C VAL A 175 10.12 -33.07 -17.08
N MET A 176 9.61 -32.64 -18.25
CA MET A 176 9.64 -33.41 -19.49
C MET A 176 10.20 -32.55 -20.63
N GLU A 177 11.22 -33.07 -21.30
CA GLU A 177 11.89 -32.40 -22.42
C GLU A 177 11.32 -32.90 -23.77
N GLY A 178 10.76 -31.98 -24.56
CA GLY A 178 10.16 -32.28 -25.87
C GLY A 178 8.70 -32.78 -25.82
N VAL A 179 8.17 -33.15 -26.99
CA VAL A 179 6.85 -33.79 -27.12
C VAL A 179 6.98 -35.25 -26.71
N VAL A 180 6.52 -35.60 -25.50
CA VAL A 180 6.62 -36.95 -24.93
C VAL A 180 5.40 -37.29 -24.06
N GLU A 181 4.92 -38.53 -24.22
CA GLU A 181 3.81 -39.13 -23.47
C GLU A 181 3.98 -39.10 -21.94
N VAL A 182 2.92 -38.72 -21.22
CA VAL A 182 2.85 -38.71 -19.75
C VAL A 182 2.29 -40.03 -19.20
N THR A 183 2.94 -40.59 -18.17
CA THR A 183 2.51 -41.79 -17.45
C THR A 183 2.14 -41.55 -15.98
N PHE A 184 1.14 -42.30 -15.50
CA PHE A 184 0.71 -42.31 -14.09
C PHE A 184 0.94 -43.68 -13.44
N GLU A 185 1.96 -43.79 -12.58
CA GLU A 185 2.32 -45.06 -11.92
C GLU A 185 1.27 -45.59 -10.92
N ALA A 186 0.28 -44.78 -10.53
CA ALA A 186 -0.80 -45.25 -9.65
C ALA A 186 -1.90 -46.09 -10.37
N CYS A 187 -1.98 -46.07 -11.72
CA CYS A 187 -3.02 -46.76 -12.49
C CYS A 187 -2.58 -47.34 -13.86
N GLY A 188 -1.38 -47.05 -14.35
CA GLY A 188 -0.79 -47.76 -15.50
C GLY A 188 -1.42 -47.50 -16.88
N LEU A 189 -1.39 -46.24 -17.34
CA LEU A 189 -1.66 -45.88 -18.75
C LEU A 189 -1.01 -44.53 -19.17
N VAL A 190 -1.07 -44.23 -20.47
CA VAL A 190 -0.15 -43.33 -21.22
C VAL A 190 -0.94 -42.31 -22.09
N LEU A 191 -0.49 -41.05 -22.21
CA LEU A 191 -1.21 -39.93 -22.91
C LEU A 191 -0.28 -38.83 -23.52
N ASP A 192 -0.66 -38.25 -24.67
CA ASP A 192 0.15 -37.31 -25.52
C ASP A 192 -0.44 -35.87 -25.68
N VAL A 193 0.40 -34.81 -25.84
CA VAL A 193 0.03 -33.39 -26.15
C VAL A 193 1.15 -32.63 -26.94
N VAL A 194 0.81 -31.63 -27.79
CA VAL A 194 1.72 -30.87 -28.71
C VAL A 194 1.47 -29.34 -28.66
N PRO A 195 2.50 -28.45 -28.75
CA PRO A 195 2.34 -26.98 -28.65
C PRO A 195 2.38 -26.18 -29.98
N ALA A 196 2.01 -24.89 -29.93
CA ALA A 196 2.11 -23.90 -31.03
C ALA A 196 2.64 -22.53 -30.52
N SER A 197 3.31 -21.73 -31.37
CA SER A 197 4.16 -20.60 -30.97
C SER A 197 3.79 -19.20 -31.50
N ASP A 198 4.41 -18.18 -30.88
CA ASP A 198 4.71 -16.82 -31.39
C ASP A 198 3.65 -15.69 -31.38
N PHE A 199 3.51 -15.01 -30.22
CA PHE A 199 3.38 -13.53 -30.17
C PHE A 199 3.69 -12.96 -28.76
N LEU A 200 3.93 -11.63 -28.66
CA LEU A 200 3.85 -10.76 -27.45
C LEU A 200 5.08 -10.61 -26.52
N CYS A 201 6.09 -9.87 -26.98
CA CYS A 201 7.11 -9.24 -26.11
C CYS A 201 6.61 -7.87 -25.54
N GLY A 202 5.39 -7.80 -25.00
CA GLY A 202 4.74 -6.50 -24.71
C GLY A 202 3.66 -6.42 -23.62
N LEU A 203 3.38 -7.48 -22.87
CA LEU A 203 2.22 -7.55 -21.95
C LEU A 203 2.52 -7.28 -20.45
N GLY A 204 3.78 -7.13 -20.04
CA GLY A 204 4.13 -6.97 -18.61
C GLY A 204 3.54 -5.71 -17.95
N LEU A 205 3.47 -4.60 -18.69
CA LEU A 205 2.81 -3.36 -18.24
C LEU A 205 1.28 -3.47 -18.23
N LEU A 206 0.71 -4.32 -19.09
CA LEU A 206 -0.74 -4.49 -19.19
C LEU A 206 -1.38 -5.16 -17.97
N PHE A 207 -0.65 -5.89 -17.11
CA PHE A 207 -1.29 -6.64 -16.01
C PHE A 207 -1.62 -5.83 -14.75
N LEU A 208 -0.90 -4.74 -14.48
CA LEU A 208 -1.33 -3.76 -13.48
C LEU A 208 -2.50 -2.93 -14.02
N ASP A 209 -2.46 -2.56 -15.30
CA ASP A 209 -3.57 -1.92 -16.00
C ASP A 209 -4.79 -2.85 -16.14
N THR A 210 -4.65 -4.18 -16.28
CA THR A 210 -5.81 -5.11 -16.36
C THR A 210 -6.40 -5.46 -15.01
N ALA A 211 -5.62 -5.54 -13.93
CA ALA A 211 -6.19 -5.66 -12.58
C ALA A 211 -6.94 -4.38 -12.18
N PHE A 212 -6.41 -3.21 -12.58
CA PHE A 212 -7.09 -1.93 -12.43
C PHE A 212 -8.33 -1.84 -13.34
N ALA A 213 -8.24 -2.23 -14.62
CA ALA A 213 -9.35 -2.25 -15.56
C ALA A 213 -10.45 -3.26 -15.18
N ALA A 214 -10.12 -4.45 -14.67
CA ALA A 214 -11.09 -5.40 -14.13
C ALA A 214 -11.73 -4.86 -12.83
N GLY A 215 -10.97 -4.14 -12.00
CA GLY A 215 -11.52 -3.34 -10.92
C GLY A 215 -12.56 -2.33 -11.45
N MET A 216 -12.22 -1.59 -12.49
CA MET A 216 -13.07 -0.60 -13.15
C MET A 216 -14.32 -1.21 -13.80
N GLU A 217 -14.22 -2.38 -14.44
CA GLU A 217 -15.36 -3.12 -15.01
C GLU A 217 -16.34 -3.62 -13.95
N THR A 218 -15.88 -3.79 -12.70
CA THR A 218 -16.73 -4.13 -11.56
C THR A 218 -17.24 -2.90 -10.79
N ILE A 219 -17.10 -1.70 -11.35
CA ILE A 219 -17.84 -0.50 -10.92
C ILE A 219 -19.16 -0.48 -11.68
N GLU A 220 -20.27 -0.45 -10.94
CA GLU A 220 -21.60 -0.45 -11.54
C GLU A 220 -21.93 0.95 -12.08
N HIS A 221 -22.22 1.03 -13.37
CA HIS A 221 -22.65 2.26 -14.04
C HIS A 221 -24.16 2.28 -14.21
N LYS A 222 -24.80 3.34 -13.71
CA LYS A 222 -26.24 3.58 -13.79
C LYS A 222 -26.54 4.96 -14.33
N THR A 223 -27.68 5.08 -15.01
CA THR A 223 -28.32 6.37 -15.27
C THR A 223 -29.52 6.49 -14.36
N ILE A 224 -29.60 7.56 -13.58
CA ILE A 224 -30.66 7.83 -12.61
C ILE A 224 -31.28 9.18 -12.94
N GLU A 225 -32.60 9.22 -13.10
CA GLU A 225 -33.32 10.48 -13.29
C GLU A 225 -33.40 11.22 -11.96
N VAL A 226 -32.79 12.41 -11.90
CA VAL A 226 -32.74 13.27 -10.71
C VAL A 226 -33.03 14.71 -11.12
N ASN A 227 -33.96 15.39 -10.44
CA ASN A 227 -34.22 16.83 -10.65
C ASN A 227 -34.45 17.23 -12.14
N GLY A 228 -35.06 16.34 -12.93
CA GLY A 228 -35.33 16.55 -14.36
C GLY A 228 -34.13 16.37 -15.31
N ILE A 229 -33.05 15.74 -14.85
CA ILE A 229 -31.90 15.34 -15.68
C ILE A 229 -31.57 13.85 -15.52
N ASN A 230 -31.03 13.24 -16.57
CA ASN A 230 -30.40 11.92 -16.49
C ASN A 230 -28.98 12.06 -15.96
N MET A 231 -28.72 11.54 -14.76
CA MET A 231 -27.39 11.56 -14.13
C MET A 231 -26.73 10.19 -14.24
N HIS A 232 -25.54 10.17 -14.84
CA HIS A 232 -24.64 9.04 -14.79
C HIS A 232 -24.04 8.90 -13.37
N VAL A 233 -24.04 7.68 -12.86
CA VAL A 233 -23.59 7.31 -11.51
C VAL A 233 -22.72 6.06 -11.60
N ALA A 234 -21.48 6.18 -11.18
CA ALA A 234 -20.58 5.05 -10.96
C ALA A 234 -20.62 4.66 -9.47
N GLN A 235 -20.86 3.40 -9.14
CA GLN A 235 -20.87 2.95 -7.74
C GLN A 235 -20.28 1.56 -7.52
N LYS A 236 -19.73 1.33 -6.32
CA LYS A 236 -19.21 0.01 -5.92
C LYS A 236 -19.27 -0.19 -4.40
N GLY A 237 -19.42 -1.43 -3.97
CA GLY A 237 -19.39 -1.83 -2.57
C GLY A 237 -20.76 -1.79 -1.90
N GLN A 238 -20.78 -2.11 -0.61
CA GLN A 238 -21.96 -2.20 0.24
C GLN A 238 -21.60 -1.67 1.62
N GLY A 239 -22.57 -1.09 2.34
CA GLY A 239 -22.33 -0.40 3.62
C GLY A 239 -22.71 1.08 3.56
N PRO A 240 -22.25 1.92 4.51
CA PRO A 240 -22.57 3.34 4.55
C PRO A 240 -22.15 4.05 3.27
N THR A 241 -23.01 4.94 2.75
CA THR A 241 -22.75 5.64 1.49
C THR A 241 -21.69 6.74 1.65
N ILE A 242 -20.73 6.75 0.73
CA ILE A 242 -19.77 7.83 0.52
C ILE A 242 -19.99 8.40 -0.88
N LEU A 243 -20.44 9.64 -0.95
CA LEU A 243 -20.67 10.38 -2.19
C LEU A 243 -19.42 11.18 -2.58
N PHE A 244 -18.91 10.98 -3.79
CA PHE A 244 -17.77 11.68 -4.37
C PHE A 244 -18.20 12.69 -5.42
N LEU A 245 -17.77 13.95 -5.28
CA LEU A 245 -18.09 15.04 -6.21
C LEU A 245 -16.80 15.56 -6.85
N HIS A 246 -16.63 15.32 -8.15
CA HIS A 246 -15.49 15.81 -8.94
C HIS A 246 -15.67 17.30 -9.33
N GLY A 247 -14.62 17.94 -9.84
CA GLY A 247 -14.64 19.32 -10.35
C GLY A 247 -14.31 19.43 -11.84
N PHE A 248 -13.49 20.43 -12.20
CA PHE A 248 -13.18 20.81 -13.58
C PHE A 248 -11.68 20.71 -13.91
N PRO A 249 -11.28 20.17 -15.08
CA PRO A 249 -12.07 19.38 -16.03
C PRO A 249 -12.00 17.89 -15.66
N GLU A 250 -12.88 17.47 -14.75
CA GLU A 250 -12.88 16.11 -14.18
C GLU A 250 -14.16 15.36 -14.50
N LEU A 251 -14.24 14.11 -14.02
CA LEU A 251 -15.36 13.18 -14.18
C LEU A 251 -15.46 12.31 -12.92
N TRP A 252 -16.49 11.45 -12.82
CA TRP A 252 -16.55 10.36 -11.84
C TRP A 252 -15.22 9.56 -11.78
N TYR A 253 -14.57 9.41 -12.94
CA TYR A 253 -13.34 8.65 -13.18
C TYR A 253 -12.15 9.16 -12.37
N THR A 254 -12.14 10.41 -11.93
CA THR A 254 -11.12 10.93 -11.00
C THR A 254 -11.08 10.11 -9.70
N TRP A 255 -12.24 9.61 -9.25
CA TRP A 255 -12.38 8.88 -7.99
C TRP A 255 -12.14 7.37 -8.10
N ARG A 256 -11.72 6.86 -9.27
CA ARG A 256 -11.54 5.42 -9.53
C ARG A 256 -10.77 4.67 -8.43
N HIS A 257 -9.65 5.22 -7.96
CA HIS A 257 -8.85 4.61 -6.89
C HIS A 257 -9.58 4.58 -5.55
N GLN A 258 -10.33 5.64 -5.22
CA GLN A 258 -11.08 5.78 -3.97
C GLN A 258 -12.32 4.88 -3.97
N ILE A 259 -13.02 4.77 -5.11
CA ILE A 259 -14.17 3.87 -5.29
C ILE A 259 -13.76 2.42 -5.00
N LEU A 260 -12.68 1.95 -5.65
CA LEU A 260 -12.18 0.59 -5.47
C LEU A 260 -11.71 0.32 -4.03
N THR A 261 -10.97 1.28 -3.45
CA THR A 261 -10.39 1.14 -2.10
C THR A 261 -11.45 1.17 -1.00
N LEU A 262 -12.45 2.04 -1.09
CA LEU A 262 -13.46 2.16 -0.03
C LEU A 262 -14.56 1.11 -0.16
N ALA A 263 -14.83 0.62 -1.38
CA ALA A 263 -15.65 -0.56 -1.58
C ALA A 263 -15.06 -1.82 -0.93
N SER A 264 -13.75 -2.05 -1.02
CA SER A 264 -13.10 -3.22 -0.39
C SER A 264 -13.05 -3.13 1.14
N LEU A 265 -13.22 -1.92 1.71
CA LEU A 265 -13.30 -1.67 3.15
C LEU A 265 -14.73 -1.70 3.72
N GLY A 266 -15.73 -2.09 2.92
CA GLY A 266 -17.11 -2.23 3.37
C GLY A 266 -17.87 -0.91 3.49
N TYR A 267 -17.56 0.05 2.61
CA TYR A 267 -18.40 1.21 2.33
C TYR A 267 -19.05 1.08 0.96
N ARG A 268 -20.13 1.83 0.73
CA ARG A 268 -20.72 1.99 -0.61
C ARG A 268 -20.20 3.30 -1.22
N ALA A 269 -19.23 3.20 -2.11
CA ALA A 269 -18.68 4.36 -2.82
C ALA A 269 -19.56 4.71 -4.03
N VAL A 270 -19.92 5.99 -4.18
CA VAL A 270 -20.78 6.50 -5.26
C VAL A 270 -20.17 7.79 -5.82
N ALA A 271 -19.92 7.82 -7.12
CA ALA A 271 -19.41 8.98 -7.84
C ALA A 271 -20.29 9.27 -9.09
N PRO A 272 -21.16 10.28 -9.07
CA PRO A 272 -21.81 10.76 -10.29
C PRO A 272 -20.85 11.55 -11.19
N ASP A 273 -21.14 11.56 -12.49
CA ASP A 273 -20.77 12.72 -13.31
C ASP A 273 -21.73 13.87 -12.97
N LEU A 274 -21.22 15.05 -12.64
CA LEU A 274 -22.07 16.20 -12.34
C LEU A 274 -22.78 16.72 -13.60
N ARG A 275 -23.85 17.52 -13.39
CA ARG A 275 -24.60 18.18 -14.46
C ARG A 275 -23.66 18.82 -15.49
N GLY A 276 -23.80 18.46 -16.76
CA GLY A 276 -22.96 18.97 -17.85
C GLY A 276 -21.63 18.24 -18.11
N TYR A 277 -21.29 17.21 -17.34
CA TYR A 277 -20.07 16.43 -17.50
C TYR A 277 -20.35 15.01 -18.01
N GLY A 278 -19.32 14.41 -18.64
CA GLY A 278 -19.29 12.99 -19.01
C GLY A 278 -20.59 12.49 -19.63
N ASP A 279 -21.20 11.49 -18.99
CA ASP A 279 -22.42 10.85 -19.46
C ASP A 279 -23.72 11.43 -18.86
N THR A 280 -23.62 12.39 -17.93
CA THR A 280 -24.77 13.12 -17.35
C THR A 280 -25.29 14.21 -18.29
N ASP A 281 -26.60 14.45 -18.32
CA ASP A 281 -27.21 15.47 -19.17
C ASP A 281 -26.59 16.87 -19.01
N ALA A 282 -26.54 17.60 -20.13
CA ALA A 282 -26.01 18.96 -20.22
C ALA A 282 -27.11 19.93 -20.68
N PRO A 283 -27.93 20.48 -19.77
CA PRO A 283 -28.92 21.51 -20.11
C PRO A 283 -28.27 22.67 -20.91
N PRO A 284 -28.88 23.17 -22.00
CA PRO A 284 -28.22 24.14 -22.87
C PRO A 284 -28.19 25.56 -22.29
N SER A 285 -29.06 25.87 -21.32
CA SER A 285 -29.09 27.18 -20.67
C SER A 285 -27.94 27.31 -19.67
N VAL A 286 -27.09 28.33 -19.85
CA VAL A 286 -26.09 28.73 -18.86
C VAL A 286 -26.75 28.89 -17.49
N GLY A 287 -27.97 29.41 -17.44
CA GLY A 287 -28.71 29.64 -16.20
C GLY A 287 -29.22 28.39 -15.46
N SER A 288 -28.88 27.18 -15.92
CA SER A 288 -29.25 25.90 -15.30
C SER A 288 -28.08 25.20 -14.59
N TYR A 289 -26.98 25.92 -14.33
CA TYR A 289 -25.77 25.44 -13.65
C TYR A 289 -25.46 26.25 -12.38
N THR A 290 -26.51 26.70 -11.68
CA THR A 290 -26.32 27.32 -10.36
C THR A 290 -26.03 26.26 -9.30
N CYS A 291 -25.44 26.66 -8.18
CA CYS A 291 -25.26 25.78 -7.02
C CYS A 291 -26.59 25.23 -6.48
N MET A 292 -27.73 25.90 -6.75
CA MET A 292 -29.05 25.38 -6.39
C MET A 292 -29.48 24.23 -7.29
N ASP A 293 -29.24 24.34 -8.61
CA ASP A 293 -29.54 23.27 -9.57
C ASP A 293 -28.76 22.01 -9.21
N VAL A 294 -27.44 22.13 -9.05
CA VAL A 294 -26.55 20.98 -8.86
C VAL A 294 -26.69 20.35 -7.46
N VAL A 295 -26.96 21.13 -6.41
CA VAL A 295 -27.33 20.55 -5.10
C VAL A 295 -28.72 19.91 -5.16
N GLY A 296 -29.64 20.42 -5.96
CA GLY A 296 -30.93 19.77 -6.26
C GLY A 296 -30.74 18.39 -6.89
N ASP A 297 -29.86 18.29 -7.88
CA ASP A 297 -29.49 17.01 -8.52
C ASP A 297 -28.90 16.03 -7.50
N VAL A 298 -27.96 16.49 -6.67
CA VAL A 298 -27.31 15.66 -5.63
C VAL A 298 -28.31 15.20 -4.57
N ILE A 299 -29.25 16.04 -4.15
CA ILE A 299 -30.31 15.64 -3.21
C ILE A 299 -31.24 14.61 -3.86
N GLY A 300 -31.65 14.82 -5.12
CA GLY A 300 -32.43 13.84 -5.88
C GLY A 300 -31.72 12.49 -6.01
N LEU A 301 -30.39 12.51 -6.23
CA LEU A 301 -29.57 11.29 -6.25
C LEU A 301 -29.58 10.58 -4.89
N LEU A 302 -29.34 11.31 -3.79
CA LEU A 302 -29.35 10.73 -2.45
C LEU A 302 -30.73 10.18 -2.06
N ASP A 303 -31.80 10.84 -2.48
CA ASP A 303 -33.18 10.37 -2.28
C ASP A 303 -33.49 9.12 -3.13
N ALA A 304 -32.84 8.94 -4.29
CA ALA A 304 -32.99 7.75 -5.12
C ALA A 304 -32.16 6.55 -4.64
N ILE A 305 -30.95 6.77 -4.12
CA ILE A 305 -29.99 5.68 -3.82
C ILE A 305 -29.78 5.40 -2.33
N ALA A 306 -30.07 6.35 -1.46
CA ALA A 306 -29.76 6.34 -0.04
C ALA A 306 -30.93 6.90 0.81
N ALA A 307 -32.17 6.66 0.36
CA ALA A 307 -33.40 7.11 1.03
C ALA A 307 -33.50 6.67 2.51
N GLU A 308 -32.96 5.49 2.82
CA GLU A 308 -32.96 4.91 4.17
C GLU A 308 -31.78 5.40 5.04
N GLU A 309 -30.80 6.08 4.46
CA GLU A 309 -29.69 6.68 5.20
C GLU A 309 -30.03 8.14 5.59
N GLU A 310 -30.19 8.39 6.89
CA GLU A 310 -30.40 9.75 7.42
C GLU A 310 -29.32 10.73 6.91
N LYS A 311 -28.06 10.27 6.90
CA LYS A 311 -26.87 11.06 6.58
C LYS A 311 -25.78 10.22 5.91
N VAL A 312 -25.26 10.71 4.80
CA VAL A 312 -24.13 10.09 4.06
C VAL A 312 -22.81 10.82 4.31
N PHE A 313 -21.69 10.16 4.05
CA PHE A 313 -20.39 10.86 3.96
C PHE A 313 -20.25 11.51 2.59
N VAL A 314 -19.59 12.68 2.53
CA VAL A 314 -19.36 13.42 1.28
C VAL A 314 -17.88 13.73 1.11
N VAL A 315 -17.40 13.58 -0.11
CA VAL A 315 -16.03 13.92 -0.55
C VAL A 315 -16.14 14.83 -1.76
N GLY A 316 -15.40 15.94 -1.79
CA GLY A 316 -15.44 16.89 -2.90
C GLY A 316 -14.05 17.35 -3.34
N HIS A 317 -13.87 17.65 -4.63
CA HIS A 317 -12.68 18.26 -5.21
C HIS A 317 -13.05 19.37 -6.20
N ASP A 318 -12.26 20.44 -6.31
CA ASP A 318 -12.49 21.63 -7.15
C ASP A 318 -13.98 22.10 -7.12
N TRP A 319 -14.72 22.11 -8.22
CA TRP A 319 -16.14 22.48 -8.23
C TRP A 319 -17.02 21.53 -7.43
N GLY A 320 -16.70 20.25 -7.38
CA GLY A 320 -17.35 19.29 -6.49
C GLY A 320 -17.16 19.64 -5.02
N ALA A 321 -16.03 20.24 -4.64
CA ALA A 321 -15.82 20.79 -3.31
C ALA A 321 -16.68 22.03 -3.04
N VAL A 322 -16.88 22.90 -4.06
CA VAL A 322 -17.84 24.02 -4.00
C VAL A 322 -19.28 23.52 -3.86
N ILE A 323 -19.69 22.48 -4.58
CA ILE A 323 -21.02 21.87 -4.44
C ILE A 323 -21.17 21.21 -3.07
N ALA A 324 -20.16 20.51 -2.57
CA ALA A 324 -20.16 19.91 -1.23
C ALA A 324 -20.33 20.95 -0.11
N TRP A 325 -19.70 22.12 -0.24
CA TRP A 325 -19.93 23.25 0.68
C TRP A 325 -21.38 23.73 0.64
N ASN A 326 -21.96 23.90 -0.55
CA ASN A 326 -23.36 24.33 -0.71
C ASN A 326 -24.33 23.26 -0.18
N LEU A 327 -24.08 21.97 -0.41
CA LEU A 327 -24.84 20.87 0.18
C LEU A 327 -24.81 20.92 1.72
N CYS A 328 -23.65 21.12 2.32
CA CYS A 328 -23.52 21.27 3.78
C CYS A 328 -24.18 22.54 4.33
N LEU A 329 -24.37 23.56 3.49
CA LEU A 329 -24.98 24.85 3.86
C LEU A 329 -26.51 24.82 3.73
N PHE A 330 -27.04 24.14 2.71
CA PHE A 330 -28.47 24.04 2.42
C PHE A 330 -29.11 22.83 3.11
N ARG A 331 -28.41 21.70 3.17
CA ARG A 331 -28.88 20.41 3.71
C ARG A 331 -27.86 19.74 4.67
N PRO A 332 -27.44 20.41 5.76
CA PRO A 332 -26.61 19.80 6.81
C PRO A 332 -27.30 18.63 7.52
N ASP A 333 -28.61 18.47 7.34
CA ASP A 333 -29.39 17.30 7.78
C ASP A 333 -29.02 16.03 7.00
N ARG A 334 -28.48 16.12 5.77
CA ARG A 334 -28.14 14.96 4.92
C ARG A 334 -26.67 14.57 4.90
N VAL A 335 -25.80 15.41 5.45
CA VAL A 335 -24.35 15.15 5.50
C VAL A 335 -23.92 14.70 6.91
N LYS A 336 -23.18 13.59 6.95
CA LYS A 336 -22.58 12.99 8.16
C LYS A 336 -21.31 13.73 8.54
N ALA A 337 -20.37 13.76 7.61
CA ALA A 337 -19.11 14.50 7.63
C ALA A 337 -18.67 14.76 6.18
N LEU A 338 -17.85 15.79 5.99
CA LEU A 338 -17.28 16.21 4.70
C LEU A 338 -15.76 16.03 4.72
N VAL A 339 -15.20 15.41 3.68
CA VAL A 339 -13.77 15.51 3.37
C VAL A 339 -13.61 16.33 2.09
N ASN A 340 -13.12 17.58 2.21
CA ASN A 340 -13.04 18.49 1.07
C ASN A 340 -11.60 18.72 0.63
N LEU A 341 -11.37 18.54 -0.67
CA LEU A 341 -10.07 18.65 -1.33
C LEU A 341 -9.97 19.99 -2.07
N SER A 342 -8.78 20.61 -2.08
CA SER A 342 -8.43 21.85 -2.80
C SER A 342 -9.15 23.13 -2.36
N VAL A 343 -10.49 23.18 -2.41
CA VAL A 343 -11.23 24.44 -2.27
C VAL A 343 -11.72 24.69 -0.84
N ALA A 344 -11.10 25.65 -0.15
CA ALA A 344 -11.56 26.10 1.16
C ALA A 344 -12.94 26.77 1.10
N PHE A 345 -13.72 26.74 2.19
CA PHE A 345 -15.03 27.38 2.25
C PHE A 345 -14.90 28.89 2.10
N ASN A 346 -15.51 29.49 1.07
CA ASN A 346 -15.48 30.93 0.87
C ASN A 346 -16.83 31.56 1.28
N PRO A 347 -16.93 32.23 2.45
CA PRO A 347 -18.18 32.80 2.93
C PRO A 347 -18.64 33.97 2.05
N ARG A 348 -19.95 34.02 1.77
CA ARG A 348 -20.55 35.05 0.92
C ARG A 348 -20.30 36.47 1.46
N HIS A 349 -19.56 37.29 0.71
CA HIS A 349 -19.35 38.69 1.05
C HIS A 349 -20.55 39.57 0.62
N PRO A 350 -21.26 40.26 1.53
CA PRO A 350 -22.57 40.87 1.24
C PRO A 350 -22.56 42.02 0.23
N LYS A 351 -21.40 42.66 -0.01
CA LYS A 351 -21.26 43.86 -0.87
C LYS A 351 -20.31 43.67 -2.07
N ARG A 352 -19.74 42.48 -2.26
CA ARG A 352 -18.77 42.21 -3.32
C ARG A 352 -19.14 40.92 -4.03
N LYS A 353 -19.42 41.01 -5.32
CA LYS A 353 -19.67 39.86 -6.18
C LYS A 353 -18.33 39.15 -6.50
N PRO A 354 -18.30 37.80 -6.64
CA PRO A 354 -17.06 37.06 -6.82
C PRO A 354 -16.32 37.40 -8.11
N TYR A 355 -17.03 37.49 -9.24
CA TYR A 355 -16.42 37.76 -10.55
C TYR A 355 -15.68 39.09 -10.57
N GLU A 356 -16.36 40.17 -10.18
CA GLU A 356 -15.81 41.53 -10.14
C GLU A 356 -14.63 41.62 -9.18
N THR A 357 -14.63 40.83 -8.10
CA THR A 357 -13.49 40.75 -7.17
C THR A 357 -12.29 40.04 -7.80
N LEU A 358 -12.50 38.88 -8.44
CA LEU A 358 -11.45 38.13 -9.13
C LEU A 358 -10.85 38.95 -10.29
N ARG A 359 -11.71 39.59 -11.09
CA ARG A 359 -11.31 40.47 -12.20
C ARG A 359 -10.52 41.69 -11.72
N ALA A 360 -10.91 42.30 -10.59
CA ALA A 360 -10.16 43.42 -10.02
C ALA A 360 -8.81 43.03 -9.42
N VAL A 361 -8.63 41.79 -8.97
CA VAL A 361 -7.38 41.30 -8.35
C VAL A 361 -6.40 40.74 -9.39
N TYR A 362 -6.87 39.95 -10.35
CA TYR A 362 -6.03 39.23 -11.31
C TYR A 362 -6.13 39.73 -12.75
N GLY A 363 -7.10 40.58 -13.07
CA GLY A 363 -7.34 41.10 -14.42
C GLY A 363 -8.14 40.15 -15.32
N ASP A 364 -8.35 40.59 -16.56
CA ASP A 364 -9.24 39.93 -17.53
C ASP A 364 -8.68 38.59 -18.05
N ASP A 365 -7.36 38.43 -18.04
CA ASP A 365 -6.66 37.21 -18.47
C ASP A 365 -6.72 36.07 -17.43
N TYR A 366 -7.26 36.29 -16.22
CA TYR A 366 -7.43 35.23 -15.23
C TYR A 366 -8.43 34.18 -15.71
N TYR A 367 -8.17 32.88 -15.51
CA TYR A 367 -8.97 31.82 -16.16
C TYR A 367 -10.48 31.93 -15.88
N VAL A 368 -10.90 32.21 -14.65
CA VAL A 368 -12.32 32.39 -14.30
C VAL A 368 -12.95 33.58 -15.04
N CYS A 369 -12.18 34.63 -15.32
CA CYS A 369 -12.63 35.80 -16.08
C CYS A 369 -12.75 35.46 -17.58
N ARG A 370 -11.76 34.78 -18.16
CA ARG A 370 -11.80 34.27 -19.54
C ARG A 370 -12.97 33.31 -19.80
N PHE A 371 -13.40 32.57 -18.77
CA PHE A 371 -14.51 31.62 -18.84
C PHE A 371 -15.91 32.27 -18.86
N GLN A 372 -16.03 33.58 -18.58
CA GLN A 372 -17.34 34.23 -18.49
C GLN A 372 -18.04 34.40 -19.84
N GLU A 373 -17.30 34.77 -20.89
CA GLU A 373 -17.88 35.01 -22.21
C GLU A 373 -18.29 33.70 -22.89
N SER A 374 -19.47 33.67 -23.51
CA SER A 374 -20.08 32.42 -23.96
C SER A 374 -19.49 31.94 -25.29
N GLY A 375 -18.81 30.79 -25.27
CA GLY A 375 -18.19 30.20 -26.47
C GLY A 375 -16.80 30.75 -26.81
N GLU A 376 -16.30 31.78 -26.12
CA GLU A 376 -14.97 32.34 -26.39
C GLU A 376 -13.87 31.33 -26.06
N ILE A 377 -13.80 30.88 -24.81
CA ILE A 377 -12.75 29.96 -24.36
C ILE A 377 -12.96 28.55 -24.92
N GLU A 378 -14.21 28.12 -25.17
CA GLU A 378 -14.50 26.89 -25.89
C GLU A 378 -13.94 26.93 -27.32
N GLY A 379 -14.00 28.09 -27.99
CA GLY A 379 -13.38 28.32 -29.29
C GLY A 379 -11.85 28.25 -29.26
N GLU A 380 -11.20 28.82 -28.23
CA GLU A 380 -9.75 28.69 -28.04
C GLU A 380 -9.35 27.24 -27.72
N PHE A 381 -10.10 26.53 -26.87
CA PHE A 381 -9.86 25.12 -26.55
C PHE A 381 -10.05 24.21 -27.78
N ALA A 382 -11.02 24.50 -28.65
CA ALA A 382 -11.22 23.78 -29.90
C ALA A 382 -10.04 23.97 -30.88
N GLN A 383 -9.38 25.13 -30.88
CA GLN A 383 -8.17 25.37 -31.69
C GLN A 383 -6.93 24.66 -31.13
N ILE A 384 -6.84 24.50 -29.80
CA ILE A 384 -5.73 23.82 -29.12
C ILE A 384 -5.88 22.29 -29.20
N GLY A 385 -7.12 21.79 -29.23
CA GLY A 385 -7.46 20.37 -29.27
C GLY A 385 -7.65 19.77 -27.86
N THR A 386 -8.72 18.99 -27.69
CA THR A 386 -9.17 18.48 -26.37
C THR A 386 -8.07 17.77 -25.59
N GLN A 387 -7.31 16.86 -26.22
CA GLN A 387 -6.28 16.08 -25.53
C GLN A 387 -5.18 16.98 -24.95
N GLN A 388 -4.77 18.01 -25.69
CA GLN A 388 -3.77 18.97 -25.21
C GLN A 388 -4.36 19.82 -24.07
N VAL A 389 -5.59 20.31 -24.19
CA VAL A 389 -6.24 21.07 -23.09
C VAL A 389 -6.33 20.26 -21.80
N ILE A 390 -6.76 18.99 -21.86
CA ILE A 390 -6.79 18.10 -20.69
C ILE A 390 -5.38 17.86 -20.15
N LYS A 391 -4.41 17.55 -21.02
CA LYS A 391 -3.02 17.34 -20.61
C LYS A 391 -2.44 18.56 -19.90
N GLU A 392 -2.64 19.77 -20.44
CA GLU A 392 -2.22 21.03 -19.83
C GLU A 392 -2.78 21.24 -18.43
N PHE A 393 -4.08 20.99 -18.21
CA PHE A 393 -4.69 21.07 -16.87
C PHE A 393 -4.11 20.03 -15.91
N TYR A 394 -4.01 18.76 -16.32
CA TYR A 394 -3.57 17.68 -15.42
C TYR A 394 -2.06 17.70 -15.15
N THR A 395 -1.23 18.30 -16.03
CA THR A 395 0.21 18.50 -15.77
C THR A 395 0.54 19.86 -15.15
N TYR A 396 -0.44 20.72 -14.88
CA TYR A 396 -0.21 22.05 -14.31
C TYR A 396 0.33 21.97 -12.88
N ARG A 397 1.53 22.49 -12.66
CA ARG A 397 2.24 22.49 -11.37
C ARG A 397 2.74 23.87 -10.93
N ASN A 398 2.34 24.93 -11.62
CA ASN A 398 2.69 26.28 -11.21
C ASN A 398 1.74 26.73 -10.08
N PRO A 399 2.24 27.10 -8.89
CA PRO A 399 1.40 27.56 -7.78
C PRO A 399 0.80 28.96 -8.01
N GLY A 400 1.20 29.68 -9.06
CA GLY A 400 0.62 30.98 -9.41
C GLY A 400 -0.83 30.88 -9.92
N PRO A 401 -1.57 32.01 -9.96
CA PRO A 401 -2.90 32.05 -10.55
C PRO A 401 -2.83 31.66 -12.04
N LEU A 402 -3.75 30.80 -12.48
CA LEU A 402 -3.83 30.39 -13.89
C LEU A 402 -4.28 31.58 -14.76
N MET A 403 -3.33 32.12 -15.52
CA MET A 403 -3.55 33.18 -16.51
C MET A 403 -3.67 32.56 -17.90
N LEU A 404 -4.72 32.89 -18.64
CA LEU A 404 -4.98 32.47 -20.01
C LEU A 404 -5.13 33.71 -20.90
N PRO A 405 -4.03 34.33 -21.38
CA PRO A 405 -4.14 35.55 -22.17
C PRO A 405 -4.79 35.31 -23.52
N LYS A 406 -5.75 36.16 -23.90
CA LYS A 406 -6.55 36.01 -25.13
C LYS A 406 -5.68 35.85 -26.38
N GLY A 407 -6.01 34.86 -27.22
CA GLY A 407 -5.27 34.54 -28.44
C GLY A 407 -3.85 33.99 -28.21
N LYS A 408 -3.54 33.47 -27.02
CA LYS A 408 -2.30 32.72 -26.74
C LYS A 408 -2.65 31.31 -26.28
N SER A 409 -1.75 30.37 -26.56
CA SER A 409 -1.81 29.00 -26.03
C SER A 409 -1.68 28.96 -24.50
N PHE A 410 -1.97 27.79 -23.90
CA PHE A 410 -1.77 27.55 -22.46
C PHE A 410 -0.36 27.94 -22.02
N PRO A 411 -0.16 28.48 -20.80
CA PRO A 411 1.11 29.05 -20.36
C PRO A 411 2.31 28.13 -20.49
N HIS A 412 2.13 26.81 -20.32
CA HIS A 412 3.20 25.82 -20.37
C HIS A 412 3.82 25.70 -21.77
N SER A 413 3.03 25.98 -22.83
CA SER A 413 3.46 25.83 -24.23
C SER A 413 4.55 26.81 -24.68
N LYS A 414 4.91 27.82 -23.87
CA LYS A 414 5.94 28.81 -24.22
C LYS A 414 7.37 28.39 -23.88
N ASP A 415 7.54 27.61 -22.83
CA ASP A 415 8.85 27.14 -22.36
C ASP A 415 9.16 25.69 -22.80
N ALA A 416 8.18 25.02 -23.43
CA ALA A 416 8.26 23.64 -23.90
C ALA A 416 9.24 23.45 -25.08
N LYS A 417 10.55 23.45 -24.80
CA LYS A 417 11.59 22.92 -25.70
C LYS A 417 11.64 21.38 -25.74
N THR A 418 10.83 20.72 -24.90
CA THR A 418 10.77 19.28 -24.73
C THR A 418 9.31 18.87 -24.53
N PRO A 419 8.81 17.76 -25.11
CA PRO A 419 7.48 17.27 -24.82
C PRO A 419 7.33 16.94 -23.34
N THR A 420 6.28 17.45 -22.68
CA THR A 420 5.97 17.06 -21.30
C THR A 420 5.57 15.58 -21.28
N GLU A 421 6.40 14.72 -20.69
CA GLU A 421 6.03 13.34 -20.39
C GLU A 421 4.87 13.32 -19.38
N LEU A 422 3.99 12.32 -19.48
CA LEU A 422 2.91 12.18 -18.49
C LEU A 422 3.51 11.81 -17.14
N PRO A 423 3.06 12.43 -16.03
CA PRO A 423 3.56 12.08 -14.72
C PRO A 423 3.08 10.67 -14.35
N SER A 424 3.86 9.96 -13.53
CA SER A 424 3.66 8.54 -13.19
C SER A 424 2.31 8.16 -12.55
N TRP A 425 1.46 9.13 -12.22
CA TRP A 425 0.12 8.93 -11.67
C TRP A 425 -1.01 9.09 -12.70
N LEU A 426 -0.69 9.46 -13.95
CA LEU A 426 -1.65 9.65 -15.04
C LEU A 426 -1.20 8.82 -16.25
N THR A 427 -1.89 7.71 -16.51
CA THR A 427 -1.55 6.87 -17.67
C THR A 427 -2.02 7.51 -18.98
N GLN A 428 -1.54 7.00 -20.11
CA GLN A 428 -2.09 7.41 -21.41
C GLN A 428 -3.57 7.01 -21.54
N GLN A 429 -3.97 5.86 -21.00
CA GLN A 429 -5.36 5.41 -20.97
C GLN A 429 -6.26 6.35 -20.15
N ASP A 430 -5.77 6.84 -19.00
CA ASP A 430 -6.49 7.85 -18.20
C ASP A 430 -6.72 9.12 -19.04
N LEU A 431 -5.66 9.65 -19.66
CA LEU A 431 -5.73 10.85 -20.50
C LEU A 431 -6.70 10.65 -21.67
N ASP A 432 -6.68 9.49 -22.31
CA ASP A 432 -7.56 9.17 -23.45
C ASP A 432 -9.02 9.00 -23.02
N TYR A 433 -9.29 8.52 -21.81
CA TYR A 433 -10.64 8.47 -21.23
C TYR A 433 -11.22 9.89 -21.07
N TYR A 434 -10.52 10.78 -20.36
CA TYR A 434 -10.95 12.18 -20.20
C TYR A 434 -11.07 12.88 -21.57
N THR A 435 -10.10 12.69 -22.45
CA THR A 435 -10.11 13.25 -23.80
C THR A 435 -11.34 12.84 -24.57
N THR A 436 -11.69 11.55 -24.58
CA THR A 436 -12.87 11.02 -25.29
C THR A 436 -14.15 11.67 -24.76
N LYS A 437 -14.33 11.73 -23.43
CA LYS A 437 -15.53 12.31 -22.81
C LYS A 437 -15.65 13.81 -23.06
N PHE A 438 -14.57 14.59 -22.90
CA PHE A 438 -14.58 16.04 -23.18
C PHE A 438 -14.61 16.36 -24.68
N HIS A 439 -14.16 15.45 -25.56
CA HIS A 439 -14.31 15.62 -27.01
C HIS A 439 -15.77 15.48 -27.44
N ASN A 440 -16.47 14.47 -26.89
CA ASN A 440 -17.87 14.22 -27.19
C ASN A 440 -18.83 15.24 -26.54
N LYS A 441 -18.55 15.66 -25.29
CA LYS A 441 -19.43 16.55 -24.51
C LYS A 441 -19.10 18.05 -24.70
N GLY A 442 -17.85 18.37 -25.02
CA GLY A 442 -17.32 19.72 -24.94
C GLY A 442 -17.08 20.18 -23.49
N PHE A 443 -16.50 21.38 -23.33
CA PHE A 443 -16.22 21.97 -22.03
C PHE A 443 -17.35 22.88 -21.49
N THR A 444 -18.34 23.22 -22.32
CA THR A 444 -19.38 24.21 -22.03
C THR A 444 -20.14 23.94 -20.73
N GLY A 445 -20.49 22.68 -20.46
CA GLY A 445 -21.20 22.28 -19.25
C GLY A 445 -20.43 22.64 -17.98
N GLY A 446 -19.16 22.24 -17.89
CA GLY A 446 -18.28 22.58 -16.77
C GLY A 446 -17.96 24.08 -16.68
N ILE A 447 -17.75 24.75 -17.82
CA ILE A 447 -17.51 26.20 -17.86
C ILE A 447 -18.74 26.99 -17.34
N ASN A 448 -19.96 26.50 -17.56
CA ASN A 448 -21.18 27.17 -17.10
C ASN A 448 -21.27 27.29 -15.57
N TYR A 449 -20.58 26.44 -14.78
CA TYR A 449 -20.47 26.62 -13.33
C TYR A 449 -19.78 27.95 -13.00
N TYR A 450 -18.67 28.24 -13.70
CA TYR A 450 -17.94 29.50 -13.58
C TYR A 450 -18.76 30.70 -14.05
N ARG A 451 -19.57 30.56 -15.11
CA ARG A 451 -20.49 31.62 -15.57
C ARG A 451 -21.59 31.95 -14.56
N ASN A 452 -21.90 31.04 -13.64
CA ASN A 452 -22.88 31.26 -12.58
C ASN A 452 -22.30 31.79 -11.27
N ILE A 453 -20.99 32.07 -11.11
CA ILE A 453 -20.43 32.53 -9.82
C ILE A 453 -21.14 33.76 -9.23
N ASN A 454 -21.57 34.70 -10.08
CA ASN A 454 -22.32 35.87 -9.64
C ASN A 454 -23.79 35.54 -9.33
N ARG A 455 -24.42 34.65 -10.09
CA ARG A 455 -25.79 34.21 -9.80
C ARG A 455 -25.86 33.35 -8.53
N ASN A 456 -24.85 32.51 -8.31
CA ASN A 456 -24.62 31.76 -7.07
C ASN A 456 -24.50 32.72 -5.89
N TRP A 457 -23.75 33.82 -6.02
CA TRP A 457 -23.71 34.88 -5.01
C TRP A 457 -25.05 35.59 -4.79
N GLU A 458 -25.92 35.69 -5.80
CA GLU A 458 -27.27 36.26 -5.64
C GLU A 458 -28.19 35.29 -4.89
N VAL A 459 -28.28 34.02 -5.33
CA VAL A 459 -29.19 33.03 -4.72
C VAL A 459 -28.76 32.55 -3.33
N THR A 460 -27.46 32.63 -3.00
CA THR A 460 -26.95 32.32 -1.65
C THR A 460 -27.10 33.47 -0.64
N ALA A 461 -27.70 34.60 -1.02
CA ALA A 461 -27.94 35.73 -0.11
C ALA A 461 -28.61 35.36 1.24
N PRO A 462 -29.58 34.43 1.33
CA PRO A 462 -30.16 34.01 2.61
C PRO A 462 -29.16 33.39 3.60
N TRP A 463 -28.03 32.86 3.12
CA TRP A 463 -26.98 32.23 3.93
C TRP A 463 -25.80 33.19 4.22
N THR A 464 -25.97 34.50 4.04
CA THR A 464 -24.93 35.48 4.36
C THR A 464 -24.55 35.41 5.85
N GLY A 465 -23.29 35.08 6.15
CA GLY A 465 -22.81 34.91 7.52
C GLY A 465 -23.22 33.59 8.19
N ALA A 466 -23.86 32.67 7.47
CA ALA A 466 -24.07 31.31 7.94
C ALA A 466 -22.73 30.55 7.99
N LYS A 467 -22.63 29.62 8.94
CA LYS A 467 -21.46 28.76 9.17
C LYS A 467 -21.78 27.32 8.80
N ILE A 468 -20.76 26.59 8.36
CA ILE A 468 -20.88 25.14 8.14
C ILE A 468 -20.98 24.43 9.50
N LYS A 469 -22.04 23.64 9.70
CA LYS A 469 -22.32 22.92 10.97
C LYS A 469 -22.02 21.42 10.90
N VAL A 470 -21.51 20.96 9.77
CA VAL A 470 -21.10 19.57 9.51
C VAL A 470 -19.64 19.41 9.95
N PRO A 471 -19.20 18.26 10.51
CA PRO A 471 -17.79 17.96 10.71
C PRO A 471 -17.04 17.96 9.36
N VAL A 472 -15.90 18.65 9.28
CA VAL A 472 -15.14 18.76 8.03
C VAL A 472 -13.67 18.43 8.25
N ARG A 473 -13.11 17.61 7.37
CA ARG A 473 -11.67 17.56 7.14
C ARG A 473 -11.34 18.26 5.82
N PHE A 474 -10.44 19.23 5.87
CA PHE A 474 -9.92 19.88 4.67
C PHE A 474 -8.53 19.33 4.32
N ILE A 475 -8.32 19.05 3.05
CA ILE A 475 -7.09 18.48 2.49
C ILE A 475 -6.66 19.33 1.29
N VAL A 476 -5.40 19.73 1.22
CA VAL A 476 -4.90 20.47 0.06
C VAL A 476 -3.42 20.21 -0.22
N GLY A 477 -3.07 20.20 -1.50
CA GLY A 477 -1.69 20.12 -1.97
C GLY A 477 -0.96 21.45 -1.75
N ASP A 478 0.33 21.37 -1.47
CA ASP A 478 1.21 22.52 -1.23
C ASP A 478 1.39 23.42 -2.47
N VAL A 479 1.41 22.82 -3.66
CA VAL A 479 1.51 23.50 -4.98
C VAL A 479 0.17 23.81 -5.64
N ASP A 480 -0.96 23.57 -4.97
CA ASP A 480 -2.31 23.83 -5.49
C ASP A 480 -2.54 25.33 -5.79
N LEU A 481 -3.06 25.65 -6.98
CA LEU A 481 -3.23 27.03 -7.46
C LEU A 481 -4.28 27.85 -6.67
N LEU A 482 -5.28 27.19 -6.09
CA LEU A 482 -6.30 27.82 -5.25
C LEU A 482 -5.78 28.02 -3.83
N TYR A 483 -5.01 27.06 -3.30
CA TYR A 483 -4.30 27.24 -2.02
C TYR A 483 -3.30 28.39 -2.04
N ASN A 484 -2.58 28.53 -3.15
CA ASN A 484 -1.59 29.59 -3.36
C ASN A 484 -2.18 30.92 -3.86
N SER A 485 -3.50 30.98 -4.10
CA SER A 485 -4.19 32.23 -4.44
C SER A 485 -4.13 33.26 -3.32
N LEU A 486 -4.14 34.55 -3.70
CA LEU A 486 -3.95 35.68 -2.80
C LEU A 486 -4.93 35.66 -1.62
N GLY A 487 -4.38 35.56 -0.41
CA GLY A 487 -5.15 35.57 0.84
C GLY A 487 -5.75 34.22 1.26
N VAL A 488 -5.67 33.16 0.45
CA VAL A 488 -6.27 31.85 0.79
C VAL A 488 -5.49 31.16 1.92
N LYS A 489 -4.16 31.08 1.83
CA LYS A 489 -3.31 30.57 2.94
C LYS A 489 -3.56 31.33 4.24
N ASP A 490 -3.69 32.66 4.16
CA ASP A 490 -3.97 33.51 5.31
C ASP A 490 -5.34 33.22 5.91
N TYR A 491 -6.37 33.06 5.08
CA TYR A 491 -7.72 32.71 5.55
C TYR A 491 -7.75 31.33 6.24
N ILE A 492 -7.07 30.33 5.68
CA ILE A 492 -6.92 29.00 6.27
C ILE A 492 -6.18 29.10 7.62
N HIS A 493 -4.91 29.50 7.58
CA HIS A 493 -3.98 29.35 8.72
C HIS A 493 -4.14 30.41 9.81
N LYS A 494 -4.69 31.60 9.52
CA LYS A 494 -4.90 32.67 10.52
C LYS A 494 -6.29 32.62 11.15
N GLY A 495 -6.94 31.44 11.13
CA GLY A 495 -8.18 31.14 11.85
C GLY A 495 -9.47 31.68 11.22
N GLY A 496 -9.40 32.28 10.02
CA GLY A 496 -10.58 32.70 9.27
C GLY A 496 -11.45 31.51 8.89
N PHE A 497 -10.83 30.44 8.39
CA PHE A 497 -11.53 29.25 7.95
C PHE A 497 -12.19 28.49 9.10
N ARG A 498 -11.50 28.33 10.24
CA ARG A 498 -12.10 27.78 11.49
C ARG A 498 -13.23 28.63 12.05
N LYS A 499 -13.21 29.94 11.85
CA LYS A 499 -14.30 30.82 12.29
C LYS A 499 -15.59 30.52 11.52
N ASP A 500 -15.50 30.23 10.23
CA ASP A 500 -16.66 30.03 9.34
C ASP A 500 -17.02 28.54 9.16
N VAL A 501 -16.09 27.64 9.46
CA VAL A 501 -16.27 26.17 9.62
C VAL A 501 -15.80 25.75 11.03
N PRO A 502 -16.64 25.84 12.07
CA PRO A 502 -16.22 25.59 13.46
C PRO A 502 -15.83 24.14 13.80
N LEU A 503 -16.25 23.17 12.98
CA LEU A 503 -15.94 21.74 13.15
C LEU A 503 -14.86 21.28 12.16
N LEU A 504 -13.87 22.14 11.91
CA LEU A 504 -12.80 21.91 10.94
C LEU A 504 -11.57 21.22 11.54
N GLU A 505 -11.17 20.14 10.87
CA GLU A 505 -9.86 19.52 10.94
C GLU A 505 -9.08 19.86 9.66
N GLU A 506 -7.81 20.26 9.77
CA GLU A 506 -7.00 20.72 8.64
C GLU A 506 -5.84 19.77 8.39
N TRP A 507 -5.57 19.44 7.14
CA TRP A 507 -4.40 18.66 6.72
C TRP A 507 -3.80 19.25 5.44
N VAL A 508 -2.50 19.49 5.47
CA VAL A 508 -1.70 19.93 4.31
C VAL A 508 -0.64 18.86 4.11
N GLY A 509 -0.56 18.29 2.91
CA GLY A 509 0.31 17.15 2.64
C GLY A 509 0.50 16.92 1.14
N SER A 510 1.45 16.06 0.78
CA SER A 510 1.81 15.83 -0.62
C SER A 510 0.66 15.21 -1.41
N SER A 511 0.52 15.64 -2.67
CA SER A 511 -0.59 15.32 -3.57
C SER A 511 -0.54 13.90 -4.15
N SER A 512 -0.10 12.90 -3.39
CA SER A 512 0.03 11.52 -3.87
C SER A 512 -1.31 10.78 -3.85
N VAL A 513 -1.58 10.03 -4.92
CA VAL A 513 -2.83 9.26 -5.12
C VAL A 513 -3.04 8.25 -3.99
N GLU A 514 -1.98 7.75 -3.35
CA GLU A 514 -2.03 6.83 -2.22
C GLU A 514 -2.33 7.47 -0.85
N ALA A 515 -2.04 8.77 -0.67
CA ALA A 515 -2.28 9.46 0.60
C ALA A 515 -3.77 9.75 0.81
N ILE A 516 -4.50 10.03 -0.27
CA ILE A 516 -5.92 10.41 -0.22
C ILE A 516 -6.82 9.28 0.32
N PRO A 517 -6.74 8.01 -0.16
CA PRO A 517 -7.50 6.90 0.41
C PRO A 517 -7.20 6.67 1.90
N LYS A 518 -5.92 6.74 2.31
CA LYS A 518 -5.51 6.59 3.72
C LYS A 518 -6.07 7.70 4.60
N GLY A 519 -6.08 8.95 4.11
CA GLY A 519 -6.70 10.10 4.78
C GLY A 519 -8.22 9.95 4.93
N LEU A 520 -8.91 9.43 3.91
CA LEU A 520 -10.35 9.17 3.94
C LEU A 520 -10.72 8.10 4.97
N VAL A 521 -10.04 6.95 4.98
CA VAL A 521 -10.32 5.82 5.90
C VAL A 521 -10.24 6.25 7.37
N ASN A 522 -9.23 7.05 7.73
CA ASN A 522 -9.05 7.52 9.10
C ASN A 522 -10.22 8.37 9.62
N VAL A 523 -10.89 9.14 8.76
CA VAL A 523 -12.07 9.96 9.11
C VAL A 523 -13.30 9.08 9.30
N LEU A 524 -13.54 8.17 8.36
CA LEU A 524 -14.75 7.35 8.30
C LEU A 524 -14.81 6.38 9.49
N ASP A 525 -13.69 5.75 9.83
CA ASP A 525 -13.60 4.83 10.97
C ASP A 525 -13.65 5.55 12.34
N GLY A 526 -13.22 6.81 12.41
CA GLY A 526 -13.37 7.65 13.61
C GLY A 526 -14.84 7.85 13.99
N GLU A 527 -15.69 8.20 13.01
CA GLU A 527 -17.14 8.32 13.21
C GLU A 527 -17.83 6.98 13.45
N ARG A 528 -17.38 5.90 12.79
CA ARG A 528 -17.90 4.53 13.04
C ARG A 528 -17.71 4.11 14.50
N LYS A 529 -16.55 4.41 15.10
CA LYS A 529 -16.23 4.14 16.50
C LYS A 529 -16.97 5.08 17.46
N SER A 530 -17.19 6.34 17.07
CA SER A 530 -18.03 7.32 17.81
C SER A 530 -19.49 6.86 17.96
N MET A 531 -20.08 6.24 16.92
CA MET A 531 -21.46 5.75 16.98
C MET A 531 -21.64 4.49 17.83
N ALA A 532 -20.70 3.55 17.77
CA ALA A 532 -20.75 2.33 18.59
C ALA A 532 -20.83 2.65 20.10
N ALA A 533 -20.09 3.67 20.55
CA ALA A 533 -20.11 4.14 21.94
C ALA A 533 -21.43 4.83 22.34
N LYS A 534 -22.24 5.33 21.40
CA LYS A 534 -23.52 6.01 21.71
C LYS A 534 -24.71 5.06 21.82
N HIS A 535 -24.68 3.90 21.16
CA HIS A 535 -25.77 2.91 21.23
C HIS A 535 -25.72 2.02 22.48
N GLN A 536 -24.60 1.99 23.23
CA GLN A 536 -24.48 1.18 24.45
C GLN A 536 -25.14 1.76 25.71
N ASN A 537 -25.60 3.03 25.69
CA ASN A 537 -26.02 3.74 26.91
C ASN A 537 -27.53 3.76 27.22
N ASN A 538 -28.37 3.04 26.47
CA ASN A 538 -29.81 2.92 26.74
C ASN A 538 -30.28 1.47 26.64
N LEU A 539 -30.26 0.71 27.75
CA LEU A 539 -31.21 -0.36 28.11
C LEU A 539 -30.81 -1.02 29.45
N VAL A 540 -31.78 -1.23 30.35
CA VAL A 540 -31.57 -1.82 31.70
C VAL A 540 -32.57 -2.96 31.93
N TRP A 541 -32.04 -4.19 31.99
CA TRP A 541 -32.46 -5.39 32.74
C TRP A 541 -33.93 -5.92 32.75
N SER A 542 -34.09 -7.22 32.43
CA SER A 542 -34.66 -8.24 33.34
C SER A 542 -34.41 -9.68 32.84
N ASP A 543 -34.45 -10.66 33.76
CA ASP A 543 -33.88 -12.00 33.57
C ASP A 543 -34.74 -13.04 32.81
N LYS A 544 -34.10 -13.85 31.95
CA LYS A 544 -34.26 -15.33 31.83
C LYS A 544 -33.30 -15.93 30.79
N VAL A 545 -32.80 -17.13 31.09
CA VAL A 545 -31.88 -17.97 30.27
C VAL A 545 -32.65 -19.29 30.02
N PRO A 546 -32.65 -19.93 28.82
CA PRO A 546 -31.42 -20.33 28.14
C PRO A 546 -31.35 -20.38 26.59
N SER A 547 -30.09 -20.44 26.13
CA SER A 547 -29.53 -21.24 25.03
C SER A 547 -29.20 -20.59 23.67
N VAL A 548 -28.16 -21.17 23.05
CA VAL A 548 -27.73 -21.09 21.63
C VAL A 548 -26.80 -19.92 21.21
N THR A 549 -25.51 -20.18 21.41
CA THR A 549 -24.35 -19.90 20.52
C THR A 549 -23.76 -18.50 20.29
N SER A 550 -22.43 -18.54 20.12
CA SER A 550 -21.56 -17.63 19.35
C SER A 550 -20.96 -16.40 20.05
N VAL A 551 -19.70 -16.16 19.70
CA VAL A 551 -18.77 -15.18 20.30
C VAL A 551 -18.74 -13.91 19.45
N PRO A 552 -18.60 -12.72 20.06
CA PRO A 552 -17.85 -11.67 19.39
C PRO A 552 -16.87 -10.89 20.29
N TYR A 553 -15.65 -10.77 19.76
CA TYR A 553 -14.76 -9.59 19.77
C TYR A 553 -15.14 -8.39 20.65
N LEU A 554 -14.26 -8.05 21.60
CA LEU A 554 -14.20 -6.72 22.21
C LEU A 554 -13.49 -5.73 21.28
N ALA A 555 -14.03 -4.51 21.18
CA ALA A 555 -13.52 -3.46 20.32
C ALA A 555 -13.22 -2.16 21.10
N HIS A 556 -12.09 -1.54 20.75
CA HIS A 556 -11.92 -0.11 20.53
C HIS A 556 -12.46 0.91 21.56
N ALA A 557 -11.53 1.38 22.40
CA ALA A 557 -11.44 2.76 22.91
C ALA A 557 -9.98 3.22 22.69
N SER A 558 -9.62 4.42 22.21
CA SER A 558 -10.37 5.60 21.78
C SER A 558 -9.60 6.35 20.67
N LEU A 559 -10.27 6.92 19.66
CA LEU A 559 -9.66 7.75 18.61
C LEU A 559 -10.03 9.23 18.80
N LYS A 560 -9.15 10.03 19.42
CA LYS A 560 -9.35 11.49 19.53
C LYS A 560 -8.09 12.35 19.46
N ASN A 561 -6.94 11.74 19.23
CA ASN A 561 -5.63 12.37 19.35
C ASN A 561 -4.86 12.17 18.04
N LEU A 562 -5.42 12.77 16.97
CA LEU A 562 -4.79 13.15 15.71
C LEU A 562 -5.43 14.47 15.21
N PHE A 563 -4.83 15.37 14.40
CA PHE A 563 -3.57 15.33 13.63
C PHE A 563 -2.58 16.48 13.96
N SER A 564 -1.31 16.14 14.20
CA SER A 564 -0.07 16.91 14.41
C SER A 564 1.10 15.91 14.30
N SER A 565 2.35 16.34 14.14
CA SER A 565 3.52 15.45 14.31
C SER A 565 3.65 14.92 15.75
N HIS A 566 3.31 15.76 16.73
CA HIS A 566 3.06 15.34 18.11
C HIS A 566 1.92 14.31 18.21
N SER A 567 1.00 14.25 17.23
CA SER A 567 -0.13 13.32 17.25
C SER A 567 0.05 12.03 16.46
N LEU A 568 0.90 11.99 15.43
CA LEU A 568 1.30 10.70 14.87
C LEU A 568 2.07 9.90 15.92
N MET A 569 2.73 10.61 16.83
CA MET A 569 3.31 10.13 18.08
C MET A 569 2.28 9.94 19.21
N GLU A 570 1.03 10.41 19.09
CA GLU A 570 0.09 10.38 20.22
C GLU A 570 -0.28 8.95 20.62
N GLY A 571 -0.15 8.71 21.92
CA GLY A 571 -0.28 7.40 22.51
C GLY A 571 0.89 6.44 22.20
N ILE A 572 2.04 6.91 21.72
CA ILE A 572 3.31 6.28 22.12
C ILE A 572 3.59 6.79 23.54
N GLN A 573 3.73 5.87 24.48
CA GLN A 573 4.01 6.19 25.87
C GLN A 573 5.53 6.29 26.06
N HIS A 574 5.96 7.43 26.60
CA HIS A 574 7.35 7.66 26.97
C HIS A 574 7.52 7.50 28.48
N ARG A 575 8.46 6.64 28.89
CA ARG A 575 8.80 6.46 30.30
C ARG A 575 10.28 6.19 30.49
N THR A 576 10.77 6.53 31.67
CA THR A 576 12.11 6.17 32.12
C THR A 576 12.02 4.91 32.97
N VAL A 577 12.76 3.86 32.60
CA VAL A 577 12.85 2.61 33.36
C VAL A 577 14.26 2.48 33.91
N LYS A 578 14.38 2.18 35.20
CA LYS A 578 15.69 1.95 35.83
C LYS A 578 16.09 0.48 35.65
N ALA A 579 17.15 0.23 34.89
CA ALA A 579 17.66 -1.10 34.58
C ALA A 579 19.19 -1.11 34.62
N ASN A 580 19.80 -2.19 35.14
CA ASN A 580 21.25 -2.38 35.19
C ASN A 580 22.06 -1.18 35.73
N GLY A 581 21.48 -0.46 36.70
CA GLY A 581 22.09 0.71 37.34
C GLY A 581 21.92 2.05 36.60
N ILE A 582 21.35 2.06 35.39
CA ILE A 582 21.09 3.27 34.59
C ILE A 582 19.58 3.55 34.42
N ASN A 583 19.26 4.77 34.02
CA ASN A 583 17.95 5.18 33.55
C ASN A 583 17.89 5.01 32.02
N ILE A 584 16.89 4.27 31.55
CA ILE A 584 16.66 4.00 30.13
C ILE A 584 15.36 4.69 29.71
N HIS A 585 15.41 5.57 28.72
CA HIS A 585 14.21 6.07 28.04
C HIS A 585 13.60 4.96 27.18
N VAL A 586 12.28 4.80 27.27
CA VAL A 586 11.50 3.77 26.58
C VAL A 586 10.30 4.41 25.90
N ALA A 587 10.17 4.18 24.60
CA ALA A 587 8.97 4.45 23.82
C ALA A 587 8.16 3.16 23.62
N GLU A 588 6.87 3.17 23.97
CA GLU A 588 6.03 1.96 24.01
C GLU A 588 4.63 2.20 23.42
N LYS A 589 4.12 1.28 22.62
CA LYS A 589 2.73 1.30 22.11
C LYS A 589 2.18 -0.11 21.88
N GLY A 590 0.86 -0.24 22.01
CA GLY A 590 0.15 -1.49 21.75
C GLY A 590 0.09 -2.41 22.97
N GLN A 591 -0.44 -3.61 22.76
CA GLN A 591 -0.66 -4.67 23.73
C GLN A 591 -0.56 -6.00 23.00
N GLY A 592 -0.25 -7.10 23.71
CA GLY A 592 0.03 -8.40 23.11
C GLY A 592 1.53 -8.77 23.25
N PRO A 593 2.04 -9.72 22.45
CA PRO A 593 3.43 -10.16 22.54
C PRO A 593 4.42 -9.01 22.34
N LEU A 594 5.45 -8.92 23.19
CA LEU A 594 6.43 -7.85 23.12
C LEU A 594 7.34 -7.97 21.89
N ILE A 595 7.50 -6.86 21.17
CA ILE A 595 8.54 -6.66 20.17
C ILE A 595 9.51 -5.58 20.69
N LEU A 596 10.75 -5.98 20.94
CA LEU A 596 11.85 -5.11 21.36
C LEU A 596 12.62 -4.62 20.13
N PHE A 597 12.59 -3.32 19.88
CA PHE A 597 13.29 -2.67 18.78
C PHE A 597 14.61 -2.05 19.24
N LEU A 598 15.70 -2.34 18.55
CA LEU A 598 17.05 -1.89 18.87
C LEU A 598 17.60 -1.06 17.71
N HIS A 599 17.73 0.26 17.90
CA HIS A 599 18.32 1.18 16.93
C HIS A 599 19.87 1.11 16.93
N GLY A 600 20.50 1.62 15.88
CA GLY A 600 21.96 1.75 15.76
C GLY A 600 22.45 3.20 15.80
N PHE A 601 23.50 3.50 15.03
CA PHE A 601 24.20 4.79 15.01
C PHE A 601 24.07 5.51 13.66
N PRO A 602 23.84 6.84 13.63
CA PRO A 602 23.49 7.76 14.73
C PRO A 602 21.96 7.86 14.87
N GLU A 603 21.30 6.75 15.22
CA GLU A 603 19.84 6.69 15.33
C GLU A 603 19.38 6.93 16.78
N LEU A 604 18.08 6.76 17.03
CA LEU A 604 17.38 6.83 18.31
C LEU A 604 16.21 5.83 18.28
N TRP A 605 15.46 5.70 19.38
CA TRP A 605 14.16 5.00 19.37
C TRP A 605 13.25 5.44 18.21
N TYR A 606 13.37 6.71 17.79
CA TYR A 606 12.58 7.40 16.77
C TYR A 606 12.72 6.82 15.36
N THR A 607 13.79 6.06 15.06
CA THR A 607 13.95 5.34 13.77
C THR A 607 12.86 4.28 13.58
N TRP A 608 12.27 3.82 14.70
CA TRP A 608 11.20 2.82 14.73
C TRP A 608 9.79 3.41 14.72
N ARG A 609 9.63 4.74 14.57
CA ARG A 609 8.33 5.42 14.66
C ARG A 609 7.24 4.79 13.79
N HIS A 610 7.59 4.35 12.57
CA HIS A 610 6.65 3.68 11.68
C HIS A 610 6.27 2.27 12.17
N GLN A 611 7.26 1.45 12.55
CA GLN A 611 7.04 0.06 12.96
C GLN A 611 6.37 -0.04 14.34
N ILE A 612 6.65 0.89 15.26
CA ILE A 612 5.96 1.00 16.55
C ILE A 612 4.45 1.20 16.33
N LEU A 613 4.08 2.17 15.48
CA LEU A 613 2.67 2.47 15.20
C LEU A 613 1.97 1.30 14.49
N ALA A 614 2.61 0.72 13.48
CA ALA A 614 1.99 -0.31 12.65
C ALA A 614 1.91 -1.68 13.33
N LEU A 615 2.94 -2.14 14.04
CA LEU A 615 2.86 -3.43 14.74
C LEU A 615 1.98 -3.34 16.00
N ALA A 616 1.89 -2.17 16.64
CA ALA A 616 0.92 -1.93 17.69
C ALA A 616 -0.54 -2.02 17.21
N SER A 617 -0.84 -1.56 15.98
CA SER A 617 -2.19 -1.69 15.41
C SER A 617 -2.51 -3.14 14.99
N LEU A 618 -1.48 -3.97 14.76
CA LEU A 618 -1.57 -5.40 14.45
C LEU A 618 -1.55 -6.32 15.69
N GLY A 619 -1.71 -5.77 16.90
CA GLY A 619 -1.88 -6.55 18.13
C GLY A 619 -0.58 -7.03 18.80
N TYR A 620 0.54 -6.32 18.56
CA TYR A 620 1.78 -6.50 19.31
C TYR A 620 2.01 -5.36 20.31
N ARG A 621 2.88 -5.60 21.29
CA ARG A 621 3.38 -4.59 22.22
C ARG A 621 4.76 -4.12 21.76
N ALA A 622 4.79 -3.04 20.98
CA ALA A 622 6.01 -2.48 20.42
C ALA A 622 6.76 -1.63 21.47
N ILE A 623 8.04 -1.94 21.71
CA ILE A 623 8.90 -1.24 22.68
C ILE A 623 10.24 -0.90 22.03
N ALA A 624 10.59 0.38 21.97
CA ALA A 624 11.87 0.88 21.51
C ALA A 624 12.54 1.74 22.61
N PRO A 625 13.57 1.23 23.30
CA PRO A 625 14.41 2.07 24.15
C PRO A 625 15.35 2.95 23.30
N ASP A 626 15.72 4.12 23.83
CA ASP A 626 17.02 4.69 23.49
C ASP A 626 18.10 3.86 24.19
N LEU A 627 19.09 3.38 23.45
CA LEU A 627 20.17 2.59 24.03
C LEU A 627 21.10 3.45 24.92
N ARG A 628 21.94 2.80 25.73
CA ARG A 628 22.90 3.45 26.63
C ARG A 628 23.70 4.54 25.89
N GLY A 629 23.67 5.77 26.38
CA GLY A 629 24.36 6.91 25.78
C GLY A 629 23.71 7.52 24.53
N TYR A 630 22.45 7.22 24.26
CA TYR A 630 21.65 7.84 23.19
C TYR A 630 20.43 8.58 23.76
N GLY A 631 19.97 9.61 23.06
CA GLY A 631 18.66 10.24 23.26
C GLY A 631 18.40 10.73 24.69
N ASP A 632 17.38 10.18 25.34
CA ASP A 632 17.04 10.51 26.74
C ASP A 632 17.46 9.41 27.74
N SER A 633 18.29 8.43 27.33
CA SER A 633 18.91 7.43 28.22
C SER A 633 20.23 7.93 28.82
N ASP A 634 20.60 7.42 30.00
CA ASP A 634 21.86 7.80 30.66
C ASP A 634 23.08 7.49 29.78
N ALA A 635 24.06 8.39 29.82
CA ALA A 635 25.34 8.29 29.12
C ALA A 635 26.51 8.19 30.13
N PRO A 636 26.89 6.99 30.61
CA PRO A 636 28.05 6.83 31.49
C PRO A 636 29.33 7.39 30.83
N GLU A 637 30.13 8.17 31.55
CA GLU A 637 31.27 8.89 30.95
C GLU A 637 32.35 7.97 30.36
N SER A 638 32.67 6.87 31.06
CA SER A 638 33.77 5.99 30.66
C SER A 638 33.42 5.14 29.44
N PRO A 639 34.24 5.17 28.37
CA PRO A 639 34.07 4.27 27.24
C PRO A 639 34.03 2.79 27.65
N ALA A 640 34.66 2.39 28.75
CA ALA A 640 34.63 1.02 29.24
C ALA A 640 33.22 0.48 29.60
N ASN A 641 32.26 1.38 29.80
CA ASN A 641 30.89 1.06 30.19
C ASN A 641 29.94 0.79 29.00
N TYR A 642 30.48 0.67 27.77
CA TYR A 642 29.75 0.46 26.51
C TYR A 642 30.11 -0.87 25.83
N THR A 643 30.53 -1.87 26.60
CA THR A 643 30.72 -3.23 26.05
C THR A 643 29.37 -3.89 25.77
N CYS A 644 29.37 -4.89 24.89
CA CYS A 644 28.18 -5.70 24.59
C CYS A 644 27.53 -6.31 25.85
N LEU A 645 28.33 -6.63 26.88
CA LEU A 645 27.83 -7.15 28.16
C LEU A 645 27.05 -6.10 28.95
N HIS A 646 27.47 -4.83 28.94
CA HIS A 646 26.72 -3.76 29.59
C HIS A 646 25.36 -3.56 28.90
N ILE A 647 25.36 -3.45 27.58
CA ILE A 647 24.17 -3.12 26.80
C ILE A 647 23.18 -4.30 26.80
N VAL A 648 23.64 -5.56 26.70
CA VAL A 648 22.75 -6.72 26.90
C VAL A 648 22.26 -6.81 28.34
N GLY A 649 23.08 -6.43 29.33
CA GLY A 649 22.66 -6.29 30.73
C GLY A 649 21.54 -5.25 30.91
N ASP A 650 21.62 -4.12 30.21
CA ASP A 650 20.60 -3.08 30.17
C ASP A 650 19.29 -3.64 29.58
N LEU A 651 19.35 -4.35 28.44
CA LEU A 651 18.18 -4.95 27.81
C LEU A 651 17.53 -6.05 28.67
N ILE A 652 18.32 -6.90 29.33
CA ILE A 652 17.79 -7.93 30.23
C ILE A 652 17.16 -7.29 31.46
N GLY A 653 17.81 -6.32 32.10
CA GLY A 653 17.23 -5.58 33.22
C GLY A 653 15.97 -4.79 32.84
N LEU A 654 15.89 -4.30 31.60
CA LEU A 654 14.70 -3.66 31.05
C LEU A 654 13.55 -4.65 30.88
N LEU A 655 13.81 -5.80 30.23
CA LEU A 655 12.80 -6.85 30.04
C LEU A 655 12.32 -7.41 31.38
N ASP A 656 13.21 -7.63 32.34
CA ASP A 656 12.85 -8.09 33.68
C ASP A 656 12.03 -7.04 34.47
N ALA A 657 12.13 -5.75 34.12
CA ALA A 657 11.35 -4.68 34.74
C ALA A 657 9.97 -4.43 34.08
N ILE A 658 9.79 -4.75 32.79
CA ILE A 658 8.57 -4.40 32.02
C ILE A 658 7.81 -5.59 31.43
N ALA A 659 8.42 -6.78 31.48
CA ALA A 659 7.96 -8.02 30.85
C ALA A 659 8.44 -9.26 31.64
N ALA A 660 8.43 -9.16 32.98
CA ALA A 660 8.84 -10.25 33.87
C ALA A 660 8.04 -11.55 33.65
N ASP A 661 6.76 -11.42 33.26
CA ASP A 661 5.85 -12.53 32.98
C ASP A 661 5.96 -13.06 31.53
N GLU A 662 6.81 -12.46 30.68
CA GLU A 662 7.06 -12.92 29.30
C GLU A 662 8.39 -13.69 29.24
N ASP A 663 8.30 -15.03 29.16
CA ASP A 663 9.49 -15.92 29.02
C ASP A 663 10.41 -15.49 27.87
N LYS A 664 9.81 -15.14 26.72
CA LYS A 664 10.48 -14.81 25.47
C LYS A 664 9.78 -13.67 24.73
N VAL A 665 10.58 -12.75 24.22
CA VAL A 665 10.11 -11.62 23.40
C VAL A 665 10.60 -11.72 21.96
N PHE A 666 9.92 -11.04 21.05
CA PHE A 666 10.41 -10.82 19.69
C PHE A 666 11.43 -9.67 19.69
N VAL A 667 12.44 -9.74 18.82
CA VAL A 667 13.50 -8.73 18.74
C VAL A 667 13.66 -8.25 17.30
N VAL A 668 13.79 -6.94 17.12
CA VAL A 668 14.08 -6.27 15.85
C VAL A 668 15.33 -5.41 16.05
N GLY A 669 16.31 -5.48 15.14
CA GLY A 669 17.54 -4.71 15.26
C GLY A 669 18.01 -4.12 13.92
N HIS A 670 18.62 -2.94 13.98
CA HIS A 670 19.30 -2.27 12.86
C HIS A 670 20.69 -1.76 13.30
N ASP A 671 21.68 -1.74 12.39
CA ASP A 671 23.09 -1.34 12.62
C ASP A 671 23.65 -1.85 13.98
N TRP A 672 24.04 -0.98 14.92
CA TRP A 672 24.52 -1.38 16.25
C TRP A 672 23.47 -2.09 17.08
N GLY A 673 22.19 -1.73 16.94
CA GLY A 673 21.08 -2.46 17.52
C GLY A 673 20.99 -3.88 16.98
N ALA A 674 21.31 -4.11 15.71
CA ALA A 674 21.44 -5.45 15.14
C ALA A 674 22.65 -6.21 15.69
N VAL A 675 23.79 -5.55 15.89
CA VAL A 675 24.97 -6.12 16.57
C VAL A 675 24.65 -6.53 18.02
N ILE A 676 23.91 -5.69 18.76
CA ILE A 676 23.46 -5.99 20.11
C ILE A 676 22.39 -7.08 20.13
N ALA A 677 21.48 -7.13 19.15
CA ALA A 677 20.51 -8.23 19.00
C ALA A 677 21.21 -9.59 18.81
N TRP A 678 22.32 -9.63 18.06
CA TRP A 678 23.14 -10.84 17.96
C TRP A 678 23.74 -11.26 19.30
N TYR A 679 24.28 -10.31 20.07
CA TYR A 679 24.80 -10.60 21.42
C TYR A 679 23.70 -11.03 22.40
N LEU A 680 22.50 -10.44 22.35
CA LEU A 680 21.35 -10.86 23.12
C LEU A 680 20.96 -12.32 22.78
N CYS A 681 20.89 -12.66 21.49
CA CYS A 681 20.64 -14.03 21.03
C CYS A 681 21.76 -15.02 21.37
N LEU A 682 23.00 -14.54 21.54
CA LEU A 682 24.16 -15.37 21.89
C LEU A 682 24.25 -15.65 23.41
N PHE A 683 23.95 -14.64 24.23
CA PHE A 683 24.04 -14.73 25.68
C PHE A 683 22.74 -15.22 26.33
N ARG A 684 21.58 -14.81 25.79
CA ARG A 684 20.25 -15.11 26.31
C ARG A 684 19.25 -15.57 25.21
N PRO A 685 19.56 -16.65 24.46
CA PRO A 685 18.60 -17.26 23.52
C PRO A 685 17.34 -17.80 24.22
N ASP A 686 17.39 -17.99 25.54
CA ASP A 686 16.24 -18.30 26.39
C ASP A 686 15.22 -17.16 26.46
N ARG A 687 15.59 -15.91 26.20
CA ARG A 687 14.71 -14.72 26.24
C ARG A 687 14.24 -14.21 24.88
N VAL A 688 14.76 -14.76 23.78
CA VAL A 688 14.35 -14.37 22.42
C VAL A 688 13.49 -15.47 21.78
N LYS A 689 12.32 -15.07 21.27
CA LYS A 689 11.36 -15.91 20.55
C LYS A 689 11.78 -16.06 19.09
N ALA A 690 11.98 -14.94 18.41
CA ALA A 690 12.51 -14.84 17.05
C ALA A 690 13.12 -13.44 16.82
N LEU A 691 14.02 -13.33 15.84
CA LEU A 691 14.75 -12.11 15.50
C LEU A 691 14.50 -11.69 14.04
N VAL A 692 14.15 -10.43 13.80
CA VAL A 692 14.34 -9.78 12.50
C VAL A 692 15.52 -8.84 12.60
N ASN A 693 16.62 -9.13 11.89
CA ASN A 693 17.82 -8.30 11.95
C ASN A 693 18.12 -7.64 10.61
N MET A 694 18.58 -6.39 10.68
CA MET A 694 18.76 -5.51 9.54
C MET A 694 20.17 -4.93 9.46
N SER A 695 20.64 -4.72 8.23
CA SER A 695 21.98 -4.22 7.89
C SER A 695 23.16 -5.11 8.31
N ALA A 696 23.36 -5.32 9.62
CA ALA A 696 24.56 -5.96 10.16
C ALA A 696 24.39 -7.49 10.31
N PRO A 697 25.05 -8.33 9.48
CA PRO A 697 25.00 -9.78 9.63
C PRO A 697 25.75 -10.23 10.89
N PHE A 698 25.52 -11.47 11.33
CA PHE A 698 26.24 -12.03 12.47
C PHE A 698 27.74 -12.12 12.15
N ASN A 699 28.60 -11.59 13.02
CA ASN A 699 30.05 -11.64 12.84
C ASN A 699 30.67 -12.63 13.84
N PRO A 700 30.99 -13.88 13.42
CA PRO A 700 31.53 -14.90 14.30
C PRO A 700 32.93 -14.52 14.78
N ARG A 701 33.20 -14.71 16.08
CA ARG A 701 34.51 -14.37 16.65
C ARG A 701 35.64 -15.19 16.01
N ASN A 702 36.53 -14.53 15.26
CA ASN A 702 37.78 -15.12 14.79
C ASN A 702 38.86 -15.08 15.89
N PRO A 703 39.28 -16.20 16.49
CA PRO A 703 40.24 -16.19 17.60
C PRO A 703 41.67 -15.78 17.20
N ARG A 704 41.99 -15.73 15.90
CA ARG A 704 43.34 -15.42 15.39
C ARG A 704 43.53 -13.95 14.98
N ARG A 705 42.46 -13.16 14.92
CA ARG A 705 42.51 -11.78 14.39
C ARG A 705 41.57 -10.86 15.15
N LYS A 706 42.13 -9.82 15.79
CA LYS A 706 41.34 -8.73 16.40
C LYS A 706 40.62 -7.92 15.32
N PRO A 707 39.33 -7.55 15.48
CA PRO A 707 38.57 -6.90 14.41
C PRO A 707 39.12 -5.53 14.01
N LEU A 708 39.53 -4.67 14.95
CA LEU A 708 40.05 -3.35 14.60
C LEU A 708 41.36 -3.45 13.82
N SER A 709 42.24 -4.37 14.22
CA SER A 709 43.46 -4.69 13.47
C SER A 709 43.15 -5.27 12.08
N ALA A 710 42.02 -5.97 11.93
CA ALA A 710 41.56 -6.46 10.63
C ALA A 710 41.08 -5.34 9.72
N MET A 711 40.22 -4.46 10.23
CA MET A 711 39.65 -3.31 9.51
C MET A 711 40.75 -2.35 9.08
N LYS A 712 41.66 -1.99 9.99
CA LYS A 712 42.80 -1.10 9.74
C LYS A 712 43.77 -1.65 8.70
N ALA A 713 43.97 -2.97 8.65
CA ALA A 713 44.81 -3.61 7.63
C ALA A 713 44.15 -3.70 6.24
N PHE A 714 42.82 -3.61 6.14
CA PHE A 714 42.08 -3.75 4.88
C PHE A 714 41.64 -2.40 4.29
N CYS A 715 41.23 -1.45 5.14
CA CYS A 715 40.72 -0.13 4.75
C CYS A 715 41.55 1.05 5.30
N GLY A 716 42.70 0.78 5.93
CA GLY A 716 43.59 1.84 6.43
C GLY A 716 43.05 2.61 7.65
N HIS A 717 43.62 3.79 7.88
CA HIS A 717 43.32 4.64 9.05
C HIS A 717 42.06 5.49 8.87
N ASP A 718 41.74 5.90 7.63
CA ASP A 718 40.60 6.78 7.34
C ASP A 718 39.26 6.05 7.25
N TYR A 719 39.23 4.72 7.36
CA TYR A 719 37.98 3.99 7.52
C TYR A 719 37.24 4.44 8.78
N TYR A 720 35.93 4.69 8.68
CA TYR A 720 35.19 5.41 9.73
C TYR A 720 35.29 4.75 11.13
N ILE A 721 35.22 3.41 11.23
CA ILE A 721 35.39 2.71 12.52
C ILE A 721 36.80 2.91 13.10
N CYS A 722 37.83 2.98 12.26
CA CYS A 722 39.20 3.28 12.70
C CYS A 722 39.31 4.72 13.21
N ARG A 723 38.65 5.68 12.54
CA ARG A 723 38.60 7.09 12.95
C ARG A 723 37.88 7.31 14.27
N PHE A 724 36.87 6.49 14.59
CA PHE A 724 36.07 6.62 15.81
C PHE A 724 36.80 6.13 17.08
N GLN A 725 37.97 5.46 16.96
CA GLN A 725 38.64 4.83 18.11
C GLN A 725 39.27 5.81 19.09
N GLU A 726 39.85 6.91 18.61
CA GLU A 726 40.52 7.89 19.46
C GLU A 726 39.46 8.79 20.13
N SER A 727 39.42 8.76 21.47
CA SER A 727 38.41 9.48 22.26
C SER A 727 38.56 10.99 22.14
N GLY A 728 37.47 11.68 21.80
CA GLY A 728 37.43 13.14 21.63
C GLY A 728 37.84 13.64 20.24
N ILE A 729 38.57 12.87 19.44
CA ILE A 729 39.12 13.33 18.16
C ILE A 729 38.03 13.51 17.10
N ILE A 730 37.18 12.50 16.91
CA ILE A 730 36.07 12.62 15.94
C ILE A 730 34.94 13.48 16.49
N GLU A 731 34.74 13.53 17.81
CA GLU A 731 33.81 14.46 18.46
C GLU A 731 34.19 15.93 18.20
N GLU A 732 35.49 16.27 18.26
CA GLU A 732 35.98 17.61 17.93
C GLU A 732 35.76 17.93 16.44
N GLU A 733 36.05 16.99 15.53
CA GLU A 733 35.78 17.16 14.09
C GLU A 733 34.27 17.30 13.80
N PHE A 734 33.40 16.54 14.47
CA PHE A 734 31.95 16.68 14.36
C PHE A 734 31.45 18.03 14.92
N ALA A 735 32.01 18.50 16.04
CA ALA A 735 31.68 19.82 16.59
C ALA A 735 32.10 20.97 15.66
N GLN A 736 33.21 20.84 14.93
CA GLN A 736 33.65 21.80 13.91
C GLN A 736 32.76 21.78 12.65
N ILE A 737 32.21 20.61 12.29
CA ILE A 737 31.33 20.43 11.12
C ILE A 737 29.88 20.85 11.41
N GLY A 738 29.43 20.69 12.66
CA GLY A 738 28.07 20.92 13.12
C GLY A 738 27.19 19.68 13.04
N THR A 739 26.42 19.41 14.10
CA THR A 739 25.54 18.24 14.27
C THR A 739 24.61 18.03 13.10
N GLU A 740 23.95 19.09 12.62
CA GLU A 740 23.06 19.06 11.46
C GLU A 740 23.77 18.46 10.25
N LYS A 741 24.94 19.01 9.87
CA LYS A 741 25.67 18.52 8.71
C LYS A 741 26.15 17.08 8.91
N VAL A 742 26.67 16.72 10.08
CA VAL A 742 27.10 15.33 10.36
C VAL A 742 25.95 14.34 10.19
N LEU A 743 24.79 14.61 10.79
CA LEU A 743 23.61 13.75 10.65
C LEU A 743 23.11 13.71 9.21
N LYS A 744 23.12 14.84 8.49
CA LYS A 744 22.67 14.89 7.10
C LYS A 744 23.53 14.03 6.18
N GLU A 745 24.85 14.14 6.29
CA GLU A 745 25.80 13.33 5.51
C GLU A 745 25.63 11.82 5.78
N ILE A 746 25.35 11.43 7.03
CA ILE A 746 25.19 10.02 7.40
C ILE A 746 23.82 9.48 6.99
N LEU A 747 22.72 10.13 7.39
CA LEU A 747 21.35 9.66 7.13
C LEU A 747 21.00 9.63 5.63
N THR A 748 21.67 10.45 4.82
CA THR A 748 21.49 10.46 3.35
C THR A 748 22.55 9.62 2.59
N TYR A 749 23.42 8.90 3.31
CA TYR A 749 24.48 8.10 2.68
C TYR A 749 23.92 6.89 1.91
N ARG A 750 24.21 6.85 0.61
CA ARG A 750 23.74 5.80 -0.33
C ARG A 750 24.83 5.17 -1.18
N THR A 751 26.10 5.52 -0.94
CA THR A 751 27.21 4.99 -1.74
C THR A 751 27.57 3.57 -1.27
N PRO A 752 27.43 2.54 -2.12
CA PRO A 752 27.76 1.17 -1.72
C PRO A 752 29.26 1.01 -1.53
N GLY A 753 29.68 0.62 -0.32
CA GLY A 753 31.06 0.30 0.00
C GLY A 753 31.51 0.85 1.36
N PRO A 754 32.79 0.70 1.72
CA PRO A 754 33.31 1.20 2.99
C PRO A 754 33.34 2.73 3.03
N LEU A 755 32.70 3.30 4.05
CA LEU A 755 32.77 4.74 4.34
C LEU A 755 34.17 5.13 4.85
N PHE A 756 34.79 6.08 4.16
CA PHE A 756 36.04 6.71 4.55
C PHE A 756 35.79 8.14 5.01
N TRP A 757 36.39 8.50 6.14
CA TRP A 757 36.37 9.84 6.71
C TRP A 757 37.84 10.29 6.88
N PRO A 758 38.40 11.10 5.97
CA PRO A 758 39.79 11.56 6.09
C PRO A 758 39.95 12.58 7.21
N LYS A 759 41.12 12.63 7.88
CA LYS A 759 41.34 13.59 8.97
C LYS A 759 41.26 15.05 8.49
N GLY A 760 40.46 15.87 9.17
CA GLY A 760 40.32 17.30 8.84
C GLY A 760 39.60 17.57 7.52
N LYS A 761 38.96 16.56 6.92
CA LYS A 761 38.05 16.72 5.80
C LYS A 761 36.64 16.34 6.24
N ALA A 762 35.69 17.24 6.03
CA ALA A 762 34.30 16.83 5.99
C ALA A 762 34.10 15.89 4.79
N LEU A 763 33.00 15.13 4.79
CA LEU A 763 32.52 14.52 3.55
C LEU A 763 32.29 15.65 2.53
N GLU A 764 32.95 15.55 1.38
CA GLU A 764 32.94 16.57 0.31
C GLU A 764 31.69 16.37 -0.58
N SER A 765 30.51 16.32 0.04
CA SER A 765 29.24 16.14 -0.66
C SER A 765 28.70 17.47 -1.19
N PRO A 766 28.10 17.50 -2.40
CA PRO A 766 27.32 18.65 -2.87
C PRO A 766 26.08 18.87 -1.97
N PRO A 767 25.41 20.04 -2.02
CA PRO A 767 24.27 20.33 -1.15
C PRO A 767 23.18 19.25 -1.22
N ILE A 768 23.06 18.45 -0.17
CA ILE A 768 22.14 17.31 -0.13
C ILE A 768 20.74 17.80 0.28
N ALA A 769 19.76 17.59 -0.60
CA ALA A 769 18.35 17.68 -0.23
C ALA A 769 17.97 16.46 0.62
N LEU A 770 17.14 16.64 1.65
CA LEU A 770 16.64 15.49 2.42
C LEU A 770 15.83 14.57 1.49
N PRO A 771 16.00 13.24 1.58
CA PRO A 771 15.24 12.29 0.76
C PRO A 771 13.76 12.29 1.18
N SER A 772 12.87 11.90 0.28
CA SER A 772 11.42 11.93 0.49
C SER A 772 10.90 11.10 1.68
N TRP A 773 11.72 10.21 2.24
CA TRP A 773 11.40 9.40 3.41
C TRP A 773 11.83 10.03 4.75
N LEU A 774 12.60 11.14 4.73
CA LEU A 774 13.07 11.84 5.92
C LEU A 774 12.62 13.31 5.86
N SER A 775 11.57 13.67 6.61
CA SER A 775 11.09 15.05 6.62
C SER A 775 12.05 15.98 7.37
N GLU A 776 11.94 17.30 7.14
CA GLU A 776 12.70 18.30 7.92
C GLU A 776 12.40 18.17 9.43
N GLU A 777 11.18 17.80 9.81
CA GLU A 777 10.81 17.61 11.22
C GLU A 777 11.44 16.35 11.83
N ASP A 778 11.37 15.21 11.14
CA ASP A 778 12.03 13.98 11.57
C ASP A 778 13.53 14.20 11.75
N PHE A 779 14.14 14.89 10.77
CA PHE A 779 15.55 15.26 10.79
C PHE A 779 15.89 16.20 11.96
N ASN A 780 15.10 17.24 12.18
CA ASN A 780 15.27 18.18 13.29
C ASN A 780 15.11 17.51 14.67
N TYR A 781 14.32 16.44 14.79
CA TYR A 781 14.27 15.63 16.02
C TYR A 781 15.63 15.01 16.35
N TYR A 782 16.28 14.38 15.36
CA TYR A 782 17.64 13.84 15.53
C TYR A 782 18.64 14.94 15.88
N VAL A 783 18.65 16.06 15.14
CA VAL A 783 19.56 17.20 15.40
C VAL A 783 19.41 17.71 16.83
N THR A 784 18.18 17.97 17.28
CA THR A 784 17.89 18.47 18.63
C THR A 784 18.40 17.54 19.74
N LYS A 785 18.33 16.22 19.52
CA LYS A 785 18.82 15.23 20.48
C LYS A 785 20.34 15.14 20.51
N TYR A 786 20.98 15.06 19.34
CA TYR A 786 22.44 14.99 19.24
C TYR A 786 23.14 16.30 19.63
N ASP A 787 22.51 17.47 19.45
CA ASP A 787 23.02 18.74 19.99
C ASP A 787 23.06 18.76 21.53
N LYS A 788 22.13 18.05 22.17
CA LYS A 788 22.06 17.94 23.64
C LYS A 788 23.02 16.88 24.20
N THR A 789 23.16 15.74 23.52
CA THR A 789 23.91 14.57 24.05
C THR A 789 25.33 14.43 23.49
N GLY A 790 25.60 15.03 22.33
CA GLY A 790 26.77 14.72 21.51
C GLY A 790 26.74 13.29 20.95
N PHE A 791 27.82 12.92 20.26
CA PHE A 791 27.97 11.60 19.63
C PHE A 791 28.75 10.59 20.49
N THR A 792 29.37 11.03 21.59
CA THR A 792 30.32 10.24 22.41
C THR A 792 29.75 8.90 22.87
N GLY A 793 28.48 8.86 23.29
CA GLY A 793 27.83 7.63 23.76
C GLY A 793 27.78 6.56 22.67
N GLY A 794 27.29 6.90 21.48
CA GLY A 794 27.28 5.99 20.33
C GLY A 794 28.68 5.63 19.82
N LEU A 795 29.60 6.59 19.77
CA LEU A 795 31.00 6.36 19.39
C LEU A 795 31.70 5.36 20.33
N ASN A 796 31.33 5.33 21.62
CA ASN A 796 31.90 4.39 22.59
C ASN A 796 31.54 2.92 22.30
N TYR A 797 30.50 2.61 21.50
CA TYR A 797 30.22 1.24 21.05
C TYR A 797 31.37 0.75 20.15
N TYR A 798 31.77 1.56 19.16
CA TYR A 798 32.87 1.28 18.25
C TYR A 798 34.22 1.15 18.99
N ARG A 799 34.44 1.94 20.04
CA ARG A 799 35.66 1.89 20.88
C ARG A 799 35.78 0.60 21.69
N ASN A 800 34.69 -0.15 21.85
CA ASN A 800 34.72 -1.45 22.52
C ASN A 800 34.79 -2.64 21.55
N ILE A 801 34.92 -2.47 20.23
CA ILE A 801 34.96 -3.61 19.28
C ILE A 801 36.03 -4.66 19.65
N ASP A 802 37.27 -4.25 19.90
CA ASP A 802 38.34 -5.17 20.29
C ASP A 802 38.15 -5.74 21.71
N ARG A 803 37.58 -4.96 22.64
CA ARG A 803 37.27 -5.42 24.00
C ARG A 803 36.10 -6.41 24.02
N ASN A 804 35.07 -6.19 23.20
CA ASN A 804 33.97 -7.12 22.98
C ASN A 804 34.52 -8.42 22.39
N TRP A 805 35.43 -8.35 21.41
CA TRP A 805 36.12 -9.54 20.89
C TRP A 805 36.92 -10.29 21.98
N GLU A 806 37.51 -9.62 22.96
CA GLU A 806 38.15 -10.29 24.11
C GLU A 806 37.11 -10.94 25.02
N LEU A 807 36.08 -10.19 25.42
CA LEU A 807 35.03 -10.63 26.35
C LEU A 807 34.17 -11.77 25.81
N VAL A 808 33.92 -11.84 24.50
CA VAL A 808 33.12 -12.91 23.89
C VAL A 808 33.94 -14.14 23.47
N ALA A 809 35.20 -14.24 23.92
CA ALA A 809 36.01 -15.44 23.76
C ALA A 809 35.33 -16.76 24.21
N PRO A 810 34.53 -16.81 25.29
CA PRO A 810 33.81 -18.03 25.69
C PRO A 810 32.83 -18.58 24.65
N TRP A 811 32.32 -17.74 23.74
CA TRP A 811 31.38 -18.11 22.68
C TRP A 811 32.04 -18.36 21.32
N THR A 812 33.36 -18.56 21.29
CA THR A 812 34.09 -18.85 20.03
C THR A 812 33.55 -20.14 19.39
N GLY A 813 33.02 -20.04 18.16
CA GLY A 813 32.44 -21.18 17.45
C GLY A 813 31.01 -21.54 17.88
N THR A 814 30.36 -20.76 18.75
CA THR A 814 28.94 -20.93 19.09
C THR A 814 28.05 -20.41 17.95
N GLN A 815 26.98 -21.16 17.65
CA GLN A 815 25.95 -20.80 16.67
C GLN A 815 24.79 -20.02 17.32
N ILE A 816 24.17 -19.13 16.55
CA ILE A 816 22.91 -18.48 16.95
C ILE A 816 21.74 -19.43 16.66
N LYS A 817 21.12 -19.95 17.73
CA LYS A 817 20.02 -20.93 17.66
C LYS A 817 18.63 -20.32 17.93
N VAL A 818 18.48 -19.04 17.65
CA VAL A 818 17.19 -18.33 17.61
C VAL A 818 16.70 -18.32 16.16
N PRO A 819 15.40 -18.44 15.86
CA PRO A 819 14.88 -18.25 14.51
C PRO A 819 15.14 -16.82 14.01
N VAL A 820 15.75 -16.68 12.82
CA VAL A 820 16.10 -15.36 12.27
C VAL A 820 15.53 -15.13 10.88
N LYS A 821 15.07 -13.90 10.62
CA LYS A 821 14.96 -13.31 9.28
C LYS A 821 15.97 -12.17 9.16
N PHE A 822 16.70 -12.12 8.05
CA PHE A 822 17.67 -11.07 7.78
C PHE A 822 17.25 -10.26 6.55
N ILE A 823 17.34 -8.93 6.64
CA ILE A 823 16.91 -8.00 5.59
C ILE A 823 18.00 -6.93 5.43
N VAL A 824 18.41 -6.62 4.20
CA VAL A 824 19.43 -5.59 3.97
C VAL A 824 19.20 -4.86 2.65
N GLY A 825 19.48 -3.56 2.62
CA GLY A 825 19.45 -2.77 1.39
C GLY A 825 20.60 -3.15 0.46
N GLU A 826 20.33 -3.18 -0.85
CA GLU A 826 21.36 -3.47 -1.86
C GLU A 826 22.53 -2.47 -1.80
N LEU A 827 22.24 -1.20 -1.50
CA LEU A 827 23.21 -0.11 -1.44
C LEU A 827 23.83 0.07 -0.05
N ASP A 828 23.46 -0.78 0.92
CA ASP A 828 23.95 -0.70 2.30
C ASP A 828 25.48 -0.82 2.37
N LEU A 829 26.12 0.15 3.05
CA LEU A 829 27.56 0.22 3.24
C LEU A 829 28.13 -1.02 3.95
N VAL A 830 27.40 -1.64 4.87
CA VAL A 830 27.81 -2.84 5.62
C VAL A 830 27.79 -4.06 4.70
N TYR A 831 26.71 -4.24 3.93
CA TYR A 831 26.55 -5.31 2.95
C TYR A 831 27.63 -5.26 1.85
N ASN A 832 28.01 -4.05 1.44
CA ASN A 832 29.03 -3.82 0.43
C ASN A 832 30.47 -3.74 0.98
N SER A 833 30.69 -4.07 2.26
CA SER A 833 32.01 -4.02 2.92
C SER A 833 32.45 -5.37 3.49
N PHE A 834 33.75 -5.49 3.80
CA PHE A 834 34.37 -6.61 4.57
C PHE A 834 33.94 -8.03 4.17
N ASN A 835 33.73 -8.28 2.88
CA ASN A 835 33.32 -9.58 2.36
C ASN A 835 31.94 -10.06 2.89
N ALA A 836 31.07 -9.13 3.33
CA ALA A 836 29.76 -9.45 3.90
C ALA A 836 28.85 -10.18 2.90
N LYS A 837 28.82 -9.76 1.62
CA LYS A 837 28.12 -10.47 0.53
C LYS A 837 28.50 -11.96 0.45
N ASP A 838 29.78 -12.28 0.41
CA ASP A 838 30.27 -13.67 0.35
C ASP A 838 29.87 -14.45 1.61
N TYR A 839 30.04 -13.86 2.80
CA TYR A 839 29.62 -14.50 4.05
C TYR A 839 28.11 -14.78 4.10
N ILE A 840 27.28 -13.82 3.66
CA ILE A 840 25.82 -13.90 3.64
C ILE A 840 25.34 -14.98 2.65
N HIS A 841 25.86 -14.97 1.42
CA HIS A 841 25.35 -15.81 0.33
C HIS A 841 26.01 -17.18 0.24
N ASN A 842 27.32 -17.28 0.47
CA ASN A 842 28.08 -18.53 0.27
C ASN A 842 28.10 -19.43 1.52
N GLY A 843 26.98 -19.47 2.23
CA GLY A 843 26.70 -20.43 3.31
C GLY A 843 27.34 -20.14 4.66
N GLY A 844 28.27 -19.19 4.78
CA GLY A 844 28.91 -18.82 6.05
C GLY A 844 27.90 -18.38 7.11
N PHE A 845 27.03 -17.43 6.76
CA PHE A 845 26.01 -16.90 7.64
C PHE A 845 24.97 -17.96 8.05
N LYS A 846 24.57 -18.83 7.12
CA LYS A 846 23.65 -19.95 7.40
C LYS A 846 24.29 -21.03 8.28
N LYS A 847 25.61 -21.23 8.20
CA LYS A 847 26.36 -22.15 9.06
C LYS A 847 26.40 -21.65 10.51
N ASP A 848 26.63 -20.36 10.72
CA ASP A 848 26.74 -19.77 12.06
C ASP A 848 25.36 -19.41 12.65
N VAL A 849 24.35 -19.17 11.81
CA VAL A 849 22.94 -18.95 12.16
C VAL A 849 22.07 -20.05 11.51
N PRO A 850 22.10 -21.29 12.03
CA PRO A 850 21.40 -22.44 11.43
C PRO A 850 19.89 -22.24 11.25
N PHE A 851 19.25 -21.41 12.09
CA PHE A 851 17.81 -21.11 11.99
C PHE A 851 17.49 -19.79 11.28
N LEU A 852 18.41 -19.26 10.46
CA LEU A 852 18.10 -18.24 9.46
C LEU A 852 17.08 -18.81 8.45
N GLN A 853 15.84 -18.32 8.48
CA GLN A 853 14.75 -18.81 7.63
C GLN A 853 14.68 -18.07 6.28
N GLU A 854 14.86 -16.75 6.32
CA GLU A 854 14.70 -15.85 5.18
C GLU A 854 15.84 -14.83 5.15
N LEU A 855 16.34 -14.59 3.94
CA LEU A 855 17.34 -13.59 3.60
C LEU A 855 16.73 -12.73 2.49
N ILE A 856 16.55 -11.44 2.77
CA ILE A 856 15.96 -10.48 1.82
C ILE A 856 17.02 -9.42 1.48
N ILE A 857 17.24 -9.21 0.18
CA ILE A 857 18.03 -8.08 -0.34
C ILE A 857 17.03 -7.11 -0.99
N MET A 858 16.99 -5.86 -0.54
CA MET A 858 16.06 -4.85 -1.05
C MET A 858 16.74 -4.01 -2.14
N GLU A 859 16.33 -4.22 -3.40
CA GLU A 859 16.90 -3.56 -4.58
C GLU A 859 16.77 -2.03 -4.51
N GLY A 860 17.87 -1.33 -4.79
CA GLY A 860 17.92 0.14 -4.79
C GLY A 860 17.72 0.83 -3.42
N VAL A 861 17.67 0.10 -2.30
CA VAL A 861 17.50 0.67 -0.94
C VAL A 861 18.86 0.86 -0.25
N GLY A 862 18.99 1.96 0.52
CA GLY A 862 20.18 2.32 1.28
C GLY A 862 20.36 1.57 2.60
N HIS A 863 21.04 2.18 3.56
CA HIS A 863 21.32 1.60 4.87
C HIS A 863 20.08 1.61 5.79
N PHE A 864 19.43 2.77 5.95
CA PHE A 864 18.28 3.01 6.85
C PHE A 864 16.95 2.43 6.31
N ILE A 865 16.92 1.13 6.02
CA ILE A 865 15.81 0.46 5.31
C ILE A 865 14.46 0.55 6.05
N ASN A 866 14.48 0.63 7.38
CA ASN A 866 13.28 0.79 8.22
C ASN A 866 12.66 2.20 8.12
N GLU A 867 13.43 3.21 7.73
CA GLU A 867 12.91 4.55 7.40
C GLU A 867 12.66 4.72 5.90
N GLU A 868 13.51 4.15 5.03
CA GLU A 868 13.40 4.31 3.58
C GLU A 868 12.28 3.47 2.93
N ARG A 869 11.96 2.29 3.50
CA ARG A 869 10.85 1.41 3.06
C ARG A 869 10.04 0.89 4.27
N PRO A 870 9.41 1.80 5.04
CA PRO A 870 8.87 1.48 6.35
C PRO A 870 7.71 0.46 6.30
N ASN A 871 6.90 0.50 5.23
CA ASN A 871 5.78 -0.41 5.02
C ASN A 871 6.26 -1.84 4.70
N GLU A 872 7.23 -2.00 3.80
CA GLU A 872 7.79 -3.31 3.43
C GLU A 872 8.48 -3.98 4.62
N ILE A 873 9.28 -3.22 5.38
CA ILE A 873 9.90 -3.68 6.61
C ILE A 873 8.85 -4.10 7.65
N THR A 874 7.78 -3.31 7.83
CA THR A 874 6.66 -3.67 8.71
C THR A 874 6.02 -5.00 8.32
N THR A 875 5.68 -5.17 7.04
CA THR A 875 5.11 -6.41 6.51
C THR A 875 6.06 -7.60 6.74
N HIS A 876 7.35 -7.44 6.44
CA HIS A 876 8.34 -8.48 6.66
C HIS A 876 8.53 -8.87 8.13
N ILE A 877 8.41 -7.93 9.06
CA ILE A 877 8.45 -8.21 10.51
C ILE A 877 7.19 -8.96 10.93
N TYR A 878 6.00 -8.44 10.59
CA TYR A 878 4.72 -9.06 10.92
C TYR A 878 4.60 -10.49 10.37
N ASP A 879 4.93 -10.68 9.09
CA ASP A 879 4.85 -11.98 8.42
C ASP A 879 5.81 -13.03 8.97
N PHE A 880 6.92 -12.58 9.57
CA PHE A 880 7.86 -13.45 10.24
C PHE A 880 7.42 -13.79 11.67
N PHE A 881 7.02 -12.79 12.47
CA PHE A 881 6.64 -13.02 13.87
C PHE A 881 5.31 -13.75 14.03
N LYS A 882 4.34 -13.58 13.11
CA LYS A 882 3.05 -14.32 13.13
C LYS A 882 3.18 -15.85 13.01
N LYS A 883 4.40 -16.37 12.79
CA LYS A 883 4.70 -17.81 12.67
C LYS A 883 4.98 -18.49 14.02
N PHE A 884 5.06 -17.74 15.12
CA PHE A 884 5.62 -18.19 16.41
C PHE A 884 4.69 -17.94 17.60
#